data_AF-A0A0K6FYL7-F1
#
_entry.id   AF-A0A0K6FYL7-F1
#
_cell.length_a   1.000
_cell.length_b   1.000
_cell.length_c   1.000
_cell.angle_alpha   90.00
_cell.angle_beta   90.00
_cell.angle_gamma   90.00
#
_symmetry.space_group_name_H-M   'P 1'
#
loop_
_entity.id
_entity.type
_entity.pdbx_description
1 polymer ?
#
loop_
_entity_poly.entity_id
_entity_poly.type
_entity_poly.pdbx_seq_one_letter_code
_entity_poly.pdbx_strand_id
1 'polypeptide(L)'
;MATAQDQTLELPKTAKRDFLVELEQKYQQQWQDQNVFHTDAPHESELADLTPDALREKFPKWLGTFPYPYMNGSLHLGHAFTISKIEFNAGYQRMLGKRTLFPMAFHCTGMPIKAAADKIVREIEMFGPDFEGYTGEEEPPKAEPAPVVAAPAAAVDKAKKGKVAAKATGLKYQFQIMESIGVPRAEIKKFADPLHWLGYFTPIARADCTSFGARIDWRRSFITTDVNPYYDTFVRWQMNKLRAMNKVKFGERHTIYSPKDGQPCMDHDRQEGEGVGPQEYTGMKMEVKQWSEAAQKALPEAIRSKKVYLVAATLRPETMYGQTNCFVGKEINYGLYAVKDDAVFVCTRRAIRNMAYQGITNARGEIKELATIPGTALVGTKIHAPLSINQDVWVLPMEGVLANKGTGGCYLGSKKPAYYGIEPAWVDFQPLPIISTPSYGDLIAPALLKVLKIQSQKDVKQLAEAKDIAYKEGFYNGTMVFGKYKGMSVQDAKPKVREELIANGEAFSYSEPEGWVMSRSGDECVVSLEDQWYLDYGEKEWRVQAESLLSKMNTYNQETRNAFEAILAWLNQWACARSFGLGSRLPWDPTFLVESLSDSTIYMSYYTVAHLLQGGVVNGSQTGPLGITPDQLTDEVWDFILSNPSPDRKPPSSTIPTEKLLTLQREFSYFYPMDIRSSGKDLIGNHLTFAIYNHAALFEPDLWPLSMRANGHLMLNGKKMSKSTGNSLTLRDSLDKFGADATRLALADAGDGIEDANFEEKTANAAIMRLYTLIEWCEEAMGKVRGEIPAGKETKIRTGGKETYSYHDKVFEQEVADSITKTKAHYEATNYKDALKDGFYELQSARDWYREVTADTGMHATLVELFVRTSALLVLPIAPHFSEHIWKHVLGESASVQNALWPAPPAELDQATLGAAAYMRGITKTIRDADLALQKRSGKKGRRGRRASIASQRSEICADICRAKVPRMADGLCWRRRGTLERGCCKRRGEAEESPRR
;
A
#
# COMPACT_ATOMS: atom_id res chain seq x y z
N MET A 1 0.68 29.94 -16.58
CA MET A 1 -0.04 29.38 -15.41
C MET A 1 -1.33 28.78 -15.93
N ALA A 2 -1.37 27.46 -16.12
CA ALA A 2 -2.64 26.74 -16.28
C ALA A 2 -3.18 26.51 -14.86
N THR A 3 -4.40 26.95 -14.58
CA THR A 3 -5.06 26.69 -13.30
C THR A 3 -5.26 25.18 -13.13
N ALA A 4 -5.30 24.69 -11.89
CA ALA A 4 -5.41 23.26 -11.56
C ALA A 4 -6.61 22.53 -12.21
N GLN A 5 -7.57 23.29 -12.78
CA GLN A 5 -8.76 22.77 -13.47
C GLN A 5 -8.47 22.14 -14.85
N ASP A 6 -7.38 22.49 -15.54
CA ASP A 6 -7.16 22.10 -16.95
C ASP A 6 -6.86 20.59 -17.18
N GLN A 7 -6.63 19.81 -16.12
CA GLN A 7 -6.33 18.36 -16.22
C GLN A 7 -7.45 17.44 -15.73
N THR A 8 -8.56 17.98 -15.22
CA THR A 8 -9.73 17.20 -14.82
C THR A 8 -10.93 17.56 -15.69
N LEU A 9 -11.89 16.65 -15.85
CA LEU A 9 -13.00 16.83 -16.80
C LEU A 9 -13.97 17.94 -16.34
N GLU A 10 -14.23 18.99 -17.10
CA GLU A 10 -15.35 19.90 -16.80
C GLU A 10 -16.69 19.29 -17.22
N LEU A 11 -17.74 19.47 -16.39
CA LEU A 11 -19.08 18.91 -16.63
C LEU A 11 -20.11 20.02 -16.94
N PRO A 12 -20.37 20.33 -18.22
CA PRO A 12 -21.23 21.46 -18.62
C PRO A 12 -22.75 21.17 -18.56
N LYS A 13 -23.17 19.92 -18.31
CA LYS A 13 -24.60 19.53 -18.21
C LYS A 13 -24.81 18.59 -17.03
N THR A 14 -25.57 19.05 -16.03
CA THR A 14 -25.57 18.42 -14.72
C THR A 14 -26.91 17.82 -14.29
N ALA A 15 -28.02 18.14 -14.95
CA ALA A 15 -29.37 17.74 -14.49
C ALA A 15 -29.54 16.24 -14.18
N LYS A 16 -28.93 15.35 -14.97
CA LYS A 16 -29.01 13.89 -14.74
C LYS A 16 -28.18 13.45 -13.53
N ARG A 17 -27.04 14.11 -13.31
CA ARG A 17 -26.17 13.89 -12.16
C ARG A 17 -26.84 14.44 -10.90
N ASP A 18 -27.45 15.61 -11.00
CA ASP A 18 -28.20 16.25 -9.91
C ASP A 18 -29.41 15.38 -9.50
N PHE A 19 -30.15 14.80 -10.47
CA PHE A 19 -31.21 13.82 -10.19
C PHE A 19 -30.72 12.60 -9.39
N LEU A 20 -29.57 12.02 -9.76
CA LEU A 20 -29.00 10.89 -9.01
C LEU A 20 -28.60 11.33 -7.60
N VAL A 21 -27.99 12.51 -7.44
CA VAL A 21 -27.59 13.05 -6.14
C VAL A 21 -28.79 13.29 -5.23
N GLU A 22 -29.93 13.77 -5.76
CA GLU A 22 -31.17 13.91 -4.99
C GLU A 22 -31.69 12.56 -4.46
N LEU A 23 -31.61 11.50 -5.29
CA LEU A 23 -31.95 10.15 -4.86
C LEU A 23 -30.97 9.64 -3.79
N GLU A 24 -29.68 9.87 -3.98
CA GLU A 24 -28.63 9.48 -3.03
C GLU A 24 -28.90 10.10 -1.65
N GLN A 25 -29.11 11.41 -1.59
CA GLN A 25 -29.41 12.13 -0.34
C GLN A 25 -30.68 11.60 0.33
N LYS A 26 -31.75 11.37 -0.45
CA LYS A 26 -33.01 10.82 0.06
C LYS A 26 -32.81 9.47 0.75
N TYR A 27 -32.09 8.54 0.13
CA TYR A 27 -31.92 7.19 0.68
C TYR A 27 -30.87 7.15 1.80
N GLN A 28 -29.82 7.97 1.72
CA GLN A 28 -28.88 8.14 2.82
C GLN A 28 -29.58 8.60 4.11
N GLN A 29 -30.49 9.57 4.01
CA GLN A 29 -31.29 10.00 5.16
C GLN A 29 -32.18 8.88 5.69
N GLN A 30 -32.88 8.14 4.81
CA GLN A 30 -33.72 7.01 5.23
C GLN A 30 -32.91 5.92 5.95
N TRP A 31 -31.72 5.58 5.47
CA TRP A 31 -30.88 4.58 6.12
C TRP A 31 -30.39 5.02 7.50
N GLN A 32 -30.11 6.31 7.67
CA GLN A 32 -29.74 6.90 8.96
C GLN A 32 -30.92 6.88 9.93
N ASP A 33 -32.08 7.37 9.51
CA ASP A 33 -33.30 7.41 10.35
C ASP A 33 -33.72 6.01 10.82
N GLN A 34 -33.50 5.01 9.97
CA GLN A 34 -33.82 3.60 10.25
C GLN A 34 -32.68 2.82 10.92
N ASN A 35 -31.52 3.44 11.15
CA ASN A 35 -30.34 2.80 11.73
C ASN A 35 -29.93 1.49 11.02
N VAL A 36 -30.05 1.44 9.68
CA VAL A 36 -29.92 0.20 8.87
C VAL A 36 -28.57 -0.50 9.04
N PHE A 37 -27.52 0.27 9.36
CA PHE A 37 -26.15 -0.20 9.50
C PHE A 37 -25.69 -0.33 10.95
N HIS A 38 -26.58 -0.16 11.94
CA HIS A 38 -26.28 -0.49 13.32
C HIS A 38 -26.38 -2.00 13.51
N THR A 39 -25.24 -2.63 13.83
CA THR A 39 -25.15 -4.08 14.00
C THR A 39 -24.63 -4.39 15.39
N ASP A 40 -25.41 -5.15 16.15
CA ASP A 40 -25.09 -5.60 17.51
C ASP A 40 -25.06 -7.14 17.54
N ALA A 41 -24.34 -7.70 18.52
CA ALA A 41 -24.37 -9.14 18.78
C ALA A 41 -25.79 -9.57 19.24
N PRO A 42 -26.19 -10.83 18.99
CA PRO A 42 -27.48 -11.37 19.46
C PRO A 42 -27.72 -11.18 20.97
N HIS A 43 -28.96 -10.97 21.40
CA HIS A 43 -29.30 -10.62 22.80
C HIS A 43 -29.29 -11.86 23.73
N GLU A 44 -28.97 -11.73 25.03
CA GLU A 44 -28.80 -12.87 25.96
C GLU A 44 -30.04 -13.78 26.04
N SER A 45 -31.23 -13.20 25.93
CA SER A 45 -32.51 -13.92 25.89
C SER A 45 -32.65 -14.87 24.70
N GLU A 46 -31.86 -14.70 23.63
CA GLU A 46 -31.92 -15.53 22.42
C GLU A 46 -31.00 -16.78 22.51
N LEU A 47 -30.34 -17.00 23.65
CA LEU A 47 -29.03 -17.67 23.72
C LEU A 47 -28.79 -18.69 24.83
N ALA A 48 -29.75 -19.01 25.71
CA ALA A 48 -29.47 -19.57 27.04
C ALA A 48 -28.50 -20.78 27.16
N ASP A 49 -28.11 -21.48 26.08
CA ASP A 49 -27.20 -22.64 26.12
C ASP A 49 -26.20 -22.77 24.92
N LEU A 50 -25.90 -21.69 24.15
CA LEU A 50 -25.08 -21.80 22.92
C LEU A 50 -23.62 -21.32 23.09
N THR A 51 -22.65 -22.09 22.56
CA THR A 51 -21.24 -21.66 22.41
C THR A 51 -21.11 -20.55 21.35
N PRO A 52 -20.02 -19.75 21.35
CA PRO A 52 -19.80 -18.73 20.30
C PRO A 52 -19.84 -19.29 18.87
N ASP A 53 -19.39 -20.52 18.64
CA ASP A 53 -19.44 -21.16 17.33
C ASP A 53 -20.86 -21.55 16.93
N ALA A 54 -21.62 -22.18 17.82
CA ALA A 54 -23.04 -22.49 17.58
C ALA A 54 -23.86 -21.21 17.38
N LEU A 55 -23.45 -20.12 18.05
CA LEU A 55 -24.04 -18.80 17.88
C LEU A 55 -23.77 -18.23 16.48
N ARG A 56 -22.52 -18.31 16.00
CA ARG A 56 -22.14 -17.88 14.66
C ARG A 56 -22.76 -18.74 13.56
N GLU A 57 -23.06 -20.00 13.83
CA GLU A 57 -23.80 -20.85 12.89
C GLU A 57 -25.26 -20.40 12.75
N LYS A 58 -25.92 -20.12 13.88
CA LYS A 58 -27.32 -19.64 13.90
C LYS A 58 -27.46 -18.20 13.39
N PHE A 59 -26.53 -17.32 13.76
CA PHE A 59 -26.47 -15.93 13.32
C PHE A 59 -25.09 -15.66 12.71
N PRO A 60 -24.88 -16.00 11.43
CA PRO A 60 -23.63 -15.75 10.72
C PRO A 60 -23.21 -14.29 10.83
N LYS A 61 -21.94 -14.06 11.16
CA LYS A 61 -21.37 -12.73 11.31
C LYS A 61 -20.36 -12.43 10.22
N TRP A 62 -20.07 -11.16 10.04
CA TRP A 62 -18.93 -10.70 9.25
C TRP A 62 -18.38 -9.40 9.83
N LEU A 63 -17.08 -9.36 10.12
CA LEU A 63 -16.35 -8.18 10.58
C LEU A 63 -15.28 -7.82 9.55
N GLY A 64 -15.51 -6.71 8.84
CA GLY A 64 -14.58 -6.16 7.88
C GLY A 64 -13.96 -4.85 8.36
N THR A 65 -12.66 -4.65 8.14
CA THR A 65 -11.99 -3.40 8.53
C THR A 65 -11.14 -2.77 7.44
N PHE A 66 -11.07 -1.44 7.50
CA PHE A 66 -10.13 -0.60 6.77
C PHE A 66 -9.13 0.01 7.78
N PRO A 67 -7.82 0.07 7.45
CA PRO A 67 -6.86 0.90 8.17
C PRO A 67 -7.40 2.33 8.31
N TYR A 68 -7.72 2.75 9.53
CA TYR A 68 -8.22 4.09 9.79
C TYR A 68 -7.29 5.17 9.19
N PRO A 69 -7.82 6.17 8.47
CA PRO A 69 -7.00 7.14 7.77
C PRO A 69 -6.44 8.18 8.75
N TYR A 70 -5.29 8.76 8.41
CA TYR A 70 -4.72 9.87 9.17
C TYR A 70 -5.56 11.15 9.01
N MET A 71 -5.85 11.84 10.12
CA MET A 71 -6.65 13.08 10.14
C MET A 71 -5.82 14.36 9.94
N ASN A 72 -4.87 14.33 9.01
CA ASN A 72 -4.07 15.49 8.63
C ASN A 72 -4.60 16.22 7.38
N GLY A 73 -5.82 15.88 6.93
CA GLY A 73 -6.48 16.47 5.78
C GLY A 73 -7.72 15.67 5.35
N SER A 74 -8.41 16.16 4.32
CA SER A 74 -9.57 15.46 3.73
C SER A 74 -9.17 14.17 3.00
N LEU A 75 -10.07 13.19 2.99
CA LEU A 75 -9.83 11.91 2.32
C LEU A 75 -9.73 12.11 0.81
N HIS A 76 -8.59 11.74 0.22
CA HIS A 76 -8.46 11.69 -1.25
C HIS A 76 -9.08 10.43 -1.88
N LEU A 77 -9.29 10.45 -3.21
CA LEU A 77 -9.91 9.36 -3.96
C LEU A 77 -9.18 8.00 -3.81
N GLY A 78 -7.86 8.00 -3.55
CA GLY A 78 -7.12 6.77 -3.21
C GLY A 78 -7.58 6.09 -1.92
N HIS A 79 -8.03 6.86 -0.91
CA HIS A 79 -8.67 6.28 0.28
C HIS A 79 -10.02 5.70 -0.11
N ALA A 80 -10.82 6.44 -0.88
CA ALA A 80 -12.12 5.98 -1.34
C ALA A 80 -12.04 4.66 -2.12
N PHE A 81 -11.03 4.48 -2.97
CA PHE A 81 -10.77 3.21 -3.66
C PHE A 81 -10.48 2.06 -2.71
N THR A 82 -9.69 2.29 -1.66
CA THR A 82 -9.38 1.24 -0.69
C THR A 82 -10.59 0.93 0.20
N ILE A 83 -11.33 1.96 0.63
CA ILE A 83 -12.59 1.85 1.37
C ILE A 83 -13.64 1.12 0.54
N SER A 84 -13.73 1.38 -0.76
CA SER A 84 -14.75 0.78 -1.62
C SER A 84 -14.67 -0.75 -1.64
N LYS A 85 -13.47 -1.33 -1.53
CA LYS A 85 -13.29 -2.79 -1.51
C LYS A 85 -13.96 -3.43 -0.30
N ILE A 86 -13.74 -2.88 0.90
CA ILE A 86 -14.37 -3.40 2.12
C ILE A 86 -15.87 -3.11 2.15
N GLU A 87 -16.27 -1.94 1.66
CA GLU A 87 -17.65 -1.48 1.57
C GLU A 87 -18.50 -2.33 0.61
N PHE A 88 -17.97 -2.68 -0.57
CA PHE A 88 -18.63 -3.59 -1.50
C PHE A 88 -18.73 -4.99 -0.91
N ASN A 89 -17.71 -5.46 -0.19
CA ASN A 89 -17.81 -6.72 0.53
C ASN A 89 -18.91 -6.69 1.60
N ALA A 90 -18.98 -5.62 2.40
CA ALA A 90 -20.01 -5.45 3.43
C ALA A 90 -21.43 -5.55 2.84
N GLY A 91 -21.68 -4.88 1.71
CA GLY A 91 -22.94 -4.98 0.98
C GLY A 91 -23.27 -6.41 0.54
N TYR A 92 -22.28 -7.11 -0.05
CA TYR A 92 -22.44 -8.50 -0.47
C TYR A 92 -22.70 -9.46 0.71
N GLN A 93 -21.97 -9.32 1.82
CA GLN A 93 -22.12 -10.19 2.99
C GLN A 93 -23.48 -10.01 3.68
N ARG A 94 -24.04 -8.78 3.66
CA ARG A 94 -25.42 -8.54 4.12
C ARG A 94 -26.44 -9.32 3.28
N MET A 95 -26.24 -9.37 1.96
CA MET A 95 -27.10 -10.16 1.06
C MET A 95 -26.99 -11.67 1.31
N LEU A 96 -25.90 -12.15 1.92
CA LEU A 96 -25.78 -13.53 2.37
C LEU A 96 -26.48 -13.79 3.72
N GLY A 97 -27.21 -12.81 4.26
CA GLY A 97 -27.92 -12.92 5.53
C GLY A 97 -27.01 -12.80 6.76
N LYS A 98 -25.77 -12.32 6.59
CA LYS A 98 -24.84 -12.16 7.72
C LYS A 98 -25.10 -10.86 8.48
N ARG A 99 -24.90 -10.91 9.80
CA ARG A 99 -24.73 -9.73 10.65
C ARG A 99 -23.39 -9.07 10.33
N THR A 100 -23.43 -8.16 9.37
CA THR A 100 -22.25 -7.46 8.86
C THR A 100 -21.94 -6.24 9.72
N LEU A 101 -20.72 -6.19 10.23
CA LEU A 101 -20.13 -5.06 10.93
C LEU A 101 -18.97 -4.49 10.12
N PHE A 102 -19.15 -3.26 9.63
CA PHE A 102 -18.08 -2.45 9.06
C PHE A 102 -17.95 -1.15 9.87
N PRO A 103 -16.97 -1.07 10.78
CA PRO A 103 -16.71 0.13 11.56
C PRO A 103 -15.57 0.96 10.94
N MET A 104 -15.54 2.26 11.26
CA MET A 104 -14.45 3.15 10.86
C MET A 104 -14.13 4.14 11.98
N ALA A 105 -12.83 4.31 12.24
CA ALA A 105 -12.26 5.26 13.20
C ALA A 105 -11.25 6.17 12.48
N PHE A 106 -10.59 7.04 13.23
CA PHE A 106 -9.79 8.13 12.71
C PHE A 106 -8.42 8.18 13.42
N HIS A 107 -7.35 8.08 12.64
CA HIS A 107 -6.01 7.97 13.18
C HIS A 107 -5.39 9.36 13.36
N CYS A 108 -5.12 9.72 14.61
CA CYS A 108 -4.61 11.03 15.00
C CYS A 108 -3.23 10.93 15.68
N THR A 109 -2.78 9.71 16.02
CA THR A 109 -1.47 9.41 16.58
C THR A 109 -0.39 9.72 15.55
N GLY A 110 0.74 10.24 16.01
CA GLY A 110 1.92 10.48 15.20
C GLY A 110 2.31 11.96 15.09
N MET A 111 3.34 12.19 14.28
CA MET A 111 3.97 13.50 14.11
C MET A 111 3.35 14.41 13.03
N PRO A 112 2.74 13.93 11.93
CA PRO A 112 2.35 14.80 10.81
C PRO A 112 1.45 15.97 11.20
N ILE A 113 0.46 15.75 12.08
CA ILE A 113 -0.48 16.78 12.54
C ILE A 113 0.27 17.85 13.35
N LYS A 114 1.04 17.43 14.37
CA LYS A 114 1.82 18.34 15.20
C LYS A 114 2.85 19.13 14.37
N ALA A 115 3.54 18.47 13.45
CA ALA A 115 4.51 19.11 12.56
C ALA A 115 3.86 20.13 11.60
N ALA A 116 2.61 19.89 11.16
CA ALA A 116 1.87 20.84 10.34
C ALA A 116 1.35 22.02 11.18
N ALA A 117 0.89 21.77 12.40
CA ALA A 117 0.49 22.82 13.34
C ALA A 117 1.66 23.76 13.67
N ASP A 118 2.84 23.21 13.94
CA ASP A 118 4.04 24.01 14.24
C ASP A 118 4.53 24.81 13.01
N LYS A 119 4.25 24.36 11.78
CA LYS A 119 4.48 25.20 10.58
C LYS A 119 3.55 26.41 10.56
N ILE A 120 2.27 26.21 10.87
CA ILE A 120 1.29 27.31 10.93
C ILE A 120 1.69 28.32 12.00
N VAL A 121 2.15 27.89 13.18
CA VAL A 121 2.69 28.79 14.22
C VAL A 121 3.80 29.68 13.66
N ARG A 122 4.78 29.10 12.97
CA ARG A 122 5.89 29.86 12.36
C ARG A 122 5.41 30.79 11.24
N GLU A 123 4.49 30.35 10.41
CA GLU A 123 3.94 31.15 9.32
C GLU A 123 3.12 32.35 9.84
N ILE A 124 2.45 32.20 10.99
CA ILE A 124 1.80 33.29 11.72
C ILE A 124 2.84 34.29 12.23
N GLU A 125 3.96 33.82 12.78
CA GLU A 125 5.07 34.69 13.22
C GLU A 125 5.69 35.47 12.04
N MET A 126 5.78 34.84 10.87
CA MET A 126 6.37 35.43 9.66
C MET A 126 5.45 36.44 8.97
N PHE A 127 4.17 36.12 8.81
CA PHE A 127 3.24 36.85 7.93
C PHE A 127 2.09 37.54 8.68
N GLY A 128 2.02 37.41 10.00
CA GLY A 128 0.88 37.88 10.79
C GLY A 128 -0.21 36.82 10.93
N PRO A 129 -1.16 37.03 11.87
CA PRO A 129 -2.18 36.05 12.24
C PRO A 129 -3.13 35.65 11.12
N ASP A 130 -3.33 36.50 10.11
CA ASP A 130 -4.16 36.20 8.94
C ASP A 130 -3.31 36.10 7.64
N PHE A 131 -1.99 35.94 7.82
CA PHE A 131 -0.96 35.81 6.78
C PHE A 131 -0.91 37.02 5.83
N GLU A 132 -1.35 38.18 6.28
CA GLU A 132 -1.47 39.42 5.52
C GLU A 132 -0.13 39.97 4.99
N GLY A 133 0.97 39.66 5.67
CA GLY A 133 2.33 40.03 5.28
C GLY A 133 2.90 39.23 4.11
N TYR A 134 2.20 38.21 3.61
CA TYR A 134 2.65 37.45 2.45
C TYR A 134 2.39 38.19 1.13
N THR A 135 3.44 38.74 0.52
CA THR A 135 3.36 39.54 -0.72
C THR A 135 3.61 38.76 -2.02
N GLY A 136 3.85 37.44 -1.95
CA GLY A 136 4.06 36.60 -3.13
C GLY A 136 5.44 36.70 -3.81
N GLU A 137 6.33 37.62 -3.38
CA GLU A 137 7.60 37.95 -4.06
C GLU A 137 8.89 37.62 -3.28
N GLU A 138 8.85 36.79 -2.23
CA GLU A 138 10.10 36.39 -1.57
C GLU A 138 10.91 35.41 -2.43
N GLU A 139 11.88 35.96 -3.17
CA GLU A 139 12.91 35.22 -3.91
C GLU A 139 13.61 34.20 -2.98
N PRO A 140 13.93 33.01 -3.51
CA PRO A 140 14.71 32.04 -2.75
C PRO A 140 16.08 32.62 -2.39
N PRO A 141 16.68 32.27 -1.23
CA PRO A 141 18.13 32.41 -1.11
C PRO A 141 18.75 31.65 -2.28
N LYS A 142 19.56 32.34 -3.09
CA LYS A 142 20.27 31.74 -4.23
C LYS A 142 21.03 30.51 -3.76
N ALA A 143 20.49 29.33 -4.06
CA ALA A 143 21.27 28.11 -4.05
C ALA A 143 22.29 28.25 -5.20
N GLU A 144 23.57 28.34 -4.86
CA GLU A 144 24.63 28.11 -5.83
C GLU A 144 24.41 26.70 -6.43
N PRO A 145 24.50 26.54 -7.76
CA PRO A 145 24.29 25.25 -8.38
C PRO A 145 25.37 24.28 -7.89
N ALA A 146 24.96 23.28 -7.11
CA ALA A 146 25.82 22.17 -6.75
C ALA A 146 26.28 21.44 -8.03
N PRO A 147 27.57 21.07 -8.16
CA PRO A 147 28.06 20.32 -9.31
C PRO A 147 27.38 18.95 -9.41
N VAL A 148 27.00 18.59 -10.63
CA VAL A 148 26.31 17.34 -10.97
C VAL A 148 27.16 16.13 -10.59
N VAL A 149 26.79 15.41 -9.53
CA VAL A 149 27.34 14.09 -9.19
C VAL A 149 26.29 13.03 -9.50
N ALA A 150 26.58 12.19 -10.49
CA ALA A 150 25.76 11.05 -10.87
C ALA A 150 25.72 10.02 -9.74
N ALA A 151 24.52 9.72 -9.24
CA ALA A 151 24.28 8.59 -8.33
C ALA A 151 24.48 7.24 -9.05
N PRO A 152 25.01 6.20 -8.40
CA PRO A 152 25.07 4.85 -8.96
C PRO A 152 23.66 4.29 -9.13
N ALA A 153 23.43 3.61 -10.26
CA ALA A 153 22.16 3.01 -10.61
C ALA A 153 21.97 1.63 -9.93
N ALA A 154 20.72 1.39 -9.51
CA ALA A 154 20.08 0.13 -9.13
C ALA A 154 20.42 -0.49 -7.77
N ALA A 155 19.52 -0.34 -6.80
CA ALA A 155 18.95 -1.51 -6.13
C ALA A 155 17.57 -1.75 -6.76
N VAL A 156 17.07 -2.98 -6.76
CA VAL A 156 15.75 -3.34 -7.27
C VAL A 156 14.69 -2.54 -6.51
N ASP A 157 14.28 -1.42 -7.09
CA ASP A 157 13.21 -0.56 -6.60
C ASP A 157 12.65 0.22 -7.79
N LYS A 158 11.55 -0.28 -8.37
CA LYS A 158 10.65 0.53 -9.21
C LYS A 158 9.89 1.60 -8.37
N ALA A 159 10.31 1.89 -7.15
CA ALA A 159 9.64 2.80 -6.22
C ALA A 159 10.37 4.14 -5.94
N LYS A 160 11.67 4.29 -6.25
CA LYS A 160 12.45 5.45 -5.76
C LYS A 160 12.47 6.72 -6.63
N LYS A 161 12.03 6.70 -7.88
CA LYS A 161 11.89 7.94 -8.70
C LYS A 161 10.57 8.71 -8.46
N GLY A 162 9.69 8.22 -7.59
CA GLY A 162 8.33 8.75 -7.45
C GLY A 162 8.03 9.56 -6.18
N LYS A 163 8.96 9.72 -5.23
CA LYS A 163 8.68 10.39 -3.93
C LYS A 163 9.24 11.81 -3.81
N VAL A 164 10.37 12.15 -4.44
CA VAL A 164 10.97 13.50 -4.29
C VAL A 164 10.49 14.47 -5.37
N ALA A 165 10.31 14.02 -6.61
CA ALA A 165 9.83 14.90 -7.69
C ALA A 165 8.31 15.21 -7.64
N ALA A 166 7.55 14.54 -6.78
CA ALA A 166 6.10 14.72 -6.67
C ALA A 166 5.68 15.69 -5.55
N LYS A 167 6.61 16.17 -4.70
CA LYS A 167 6.29 16.98 -3.50
C LYS A 167 6.44 18.51 -3.67
N ALA A 168 6.89 19.02 -4.80
CA ALA A 168 6.88 20.47 -5.02
C ALA A 168 5.49 20.90 -5.50
N THR A 169 4.56 21.17 -4.58
CA THR A 169 3.21 21.71 -4.85
C THR A 169 3.20 23.05 -5.59
N GLY A 170 4.37 23.67 -5.80
CA GLY A 170 4.48 25.10 -6.13
C GLY A 170 4.09 26.01 -4.95
N LEU A 171 3.31 25.49 -3.99
CA LEU A 171 2.95 26.10 -2.73
C LEU A 171 4.11 25.97 -1.74
N LYS A 172 4.61 27.11 -1.25
CA LYS A 172 5.78 27.24 -0.36
C LYS A 172 5.41 27.03 1.12
N TYR A 173 4.20 27.44 1.50
CA TYR A 173 3.75 27.52 2.89
C TYR A 173 2.57 26.59 3.18
N GLN A 174 2.45 26.15 4.43
CA GLN A 174 1.41 25.27 4.93
C GLN A 174 0.03 25.94 4.85
N PHE A 175 -0.10 27.24 5.13
CA PHE A 175 -1.39 27.94 4.99
C PHE A 175 -1.93 27.86 3.56
N GLN A 176 -1.06 27.93 2.54
CA GLN A 176 -1.47 27.78 1.13
C GLN A 176 -1.98 26.36 0.84
N ILE A 177 -1.36 25.35 1.46
CA ILE A 177 -1.82 23.95 1.34
C ILE A 177 -3.19 23.81 2.00
N MET A 178 -3.41 24.44 3.16
CA MET A 178 -4.69 24.43 3.87
C MET A 178 -5.80 25.10 3.03
N GLU A 179 -5.53 26.26 2.42
CA GLU A 179 -6.45 26.91 1.46
C GLU A 179 -6.76 25.99 0.28
N SER A 180 -5.75 25.30 -0.27
CA SER A 180 -5.95 24.41 -1.43
C SER A 180 -6.82 23.19 -1.16
N ILE A 181 -6.98 22.79 0.10
CA ILE A 181 -7.87 21.70 0.52
C ILE A 181 -9.21 22.21 1.07
N GLY A 182 -9.52 23.49 0.82
CA GLY A 182 -10.81 24.10 1.15
C GLY A 182 -10.93 24.62 2.57
N VAL A 183 -9.84 24.75 3.34
CA VAL A 183 -9.90 25.40 4.66
C VAL A 183 -9.95 26.92 4.46
N PRO A 184 -10.98 27.61 4.96
CA PRO A 184 -11.07 29.06 4.83
C PRO A 184 -9.89 29.75 5.54
N ARG A 185 -9.29 30.75 4.89
CA ARG A 185 -8.11 31.45 5.42
C ARG A 185 -8.28 31.94 6.86
N ALA A 186 -9.45 32.49 7.18
CA ALA A 186 -9.78 32.99 8.52
C ALA A 186 -9.75 31.92 9.62
N GLU A 187 -9.87 30.63 9.26
CA GLU A 187 -9.83 29.51 10.20
C GLU A 187 -8.44 28.91 10.36
N ILE A 188 -7.53 29.13 9.41
CA ILE A 188 -6.21 28.47 9.36
C ILE A 188 -5.41 28.73 10.64
N LYS A 189 -5.50 29.92 11.24
CA LYS A 189 -4.80 30.23 12.50
C LYS A 189 -5.17 29.30 13.65
N LYS A 190 -6.38 28.75 13.68
CA LYS A 190 -6.81 27.78 14.71
C LYS A 190 -6.03 26.47 14.60
N PHE A 191 -5.49 26.13 13.43
CA PHE A 191 -4.67 24.94 13.20
C PHE A 191 -3.24 25.06 13.74
N ALA A 192 -2.86 26.20 14.32
CA ALA A 192 -1.69 26.29 15.19
C ALA A 192 -1.81 25.37 16.42
N ASP A 193 -3.03 25.11 16.88
CA ASP A 193 -3.32 24.07 17.87
C ASP A 193 -3.50 22.70 17.15
N PRO A 194 -2.64 21.71 17.41
CA PRO A 194 -2.78 20.37 16.83
C PRO A 194 -4.11 19.68 17.17
N LEU A 195 -4.75 20.01 18.30
CA LEU A 195 -6.04 19.40 18.68
C LEU A 195 -7.20 19.92 17.83
N HIS A 196 -7.09 21.12 17.25
CA HIS A 196 -8.11 21.65 16.34
C HIS A 196 -8.27 20.76 15.10
N TRP A 197 -7.18 20.14 14.62
CA TRP A 197 -7.20 19.23 13.46
C TRP A 197 -8.13 18.03 13.68
N LEU A 198 -8.08 17.46 14.90
CA LEU A 198 -8.88 16.30 15.31
C LEU A 198 -10.37 16.63 15.25
N GLY A 199 -10.76 17.83 15.67
CA GLY A 199 -12.14 18.31 15.64
C GLY A 199 -12.61 18.75 14.24
N TYR A 200 -11.70 19.19 13.37
CA TYR A 200 -12.04 19.73 12.05
C TYR A 200 -12.16 18.65 10.97
N PHE A 201 -11.16 17.76 10.82
CA PHE A 201 -11.14 16.79 9.72
C PHE A 201 -11.98 15.53 9.99
N THR A 202 -12.18 15.16 11.26
CA THR A 202 -12.96 13.97 11.63
C THR A 202 -14.42 14.05 11.17
N PRO A 203 -15.17 15.15 11.42
CA PRO A 203 -16.53 15.30 10.92
C PRO A 203 -16.62 15.32 9.39
N ILE A 204 -15.63 15.92 8.71
CA ILE A 204 -15.56 15.95 7.24
C ILE A 204 -15.41 14.53 6.69
N ALA A 205 -14.46 13.74 7.22
CA ALA A 205 -14.26 12.36 6.80
C ALA A 205 -15.53 11.51 7.01
N ARG A 206 -16.23 11.67 8.14
CA ARG A 206 -17.51 11.01 8.41
C ARG A 206 -18.59 11.43 7.39
N ALA A 207 -18.72 12.72 7.12
CA ALA A 207 -19.68 13.25 6.16
C ALA A 207 -19.40 12.76 4.74
N ASP A 208 -18.13 12.72 4.33
CA ASP A 208 -17.71 12.24 3.00
C ASP A 208 -18.01 10.76 2.81
N CYS A 209 -17.68 9.91 3.79
CA CYS A 209 -18.01 8.49 3.74
C CYS A 209 -19.53 8.23 3.79
N THR A 210 -20.28 9.07 4.53
CA THR A 210 -21.75 8.99 4.57
C THR A 210 -22.36 9.39 3.22
N SER A 211 -21.88 10.47 2.60
CA SER A 211 -22.29 10.89 1.25
C SER A 211 -21.86 9.89 0.17
N PHE A 212 -20.79 9.12 0.41
CA PHE A 212 -20.41 7.98 -0.43
C PHE A 212 -21.36 6.77 -0.28
N GLY A 213 -22.28 6.80 0.69
CA GLY A 213 -23.18 5.68 1.00
C GLY A 213 -22.48 4.48 1.62
N ALA A 214 -21.44 4.70 2.44
CA ALA A 214 -20.75 3.63 3.12
C ALA A 214 -21.61 3.04 4.26
N ARG A 215 -21.61 1.71 4.38
CA ARG A 215 -22.40 0.92 5.36
C ARG A 215 -21.70 0.87 6.72
N ILE A 216 -21.36 2.04 7.25
CA ILE A 216 -20.54 2.17 8.46
C ILE A 216 -21.42 2.28 9.71
N ASP A 217 -21.09 1.51 10.74
CA ASP A 217 -21.65 1.70 12.09
C ASP A 217 -20.88 2.81 12.82
N TRP A 218 -21.36 4.05 12.69
CA TRP A 218 -20.73 5.23 13.27
C TRP A 218 -20.73 5.27 14.80
N ARG A 219 -21.54 4.44 15.48
CA ARG A 219 -21.51 4.35 16.96
C ARG A 219 -20.17 3.81 17.47
N ARG A 220 -19.45 3.08 16.61
CA ARG A 220 -18.17 2.43 16.92
C ARG A 220 -16.97 3.29 16.49
N SER A 221 -17.19 4.52 16.04
CA SER A 221 -16.14 5.43 15.62
C SER A 221 -15.44 6.11 16.80
N PHE A 222 -14.13 6.29 16.67
CA PHE A 222 -13.30 6.95 17.65
C PHE A 222 -12.10 7.64 17.00
N ILE A 223 -11.47 8.57 17.71
CA ILE A 223 -10.14 9.07 17.40
C ILE A 223 -9.10 8.35 18.27
N THR A 224 -7.87 8.28 17.78
CA THR A 224 -6.73 7.80 18.59
C THR A 224 -6.11 8.97 19.39
N THR A 225 -5.03 8.69 20.13
CA THR A 225 -4.34 9.58 21.10
C THR A 225 -4.95 9.60 22.50
N ASP A 226 -4.23 10.20 23.45
CA ASP A 226 -4.66 10.44 24.83
C ASP A 226 -5.89 11.39 24.95
N VAL A 227 -6.26 12.08 23.87
CA VAL A 227 -7.52 12.85 23.79
C VAL A 227 -8.75 11.95 23.95
N ASN A 228 -8.68 10.70 23.49
CA ASN A 228 -9.71 9.70 23.75
C ASN A 228 -9.28 8.81 24.93
N PRO A 229 -9.83 9.03 26.14
CA PRO A 229 -9.35 8.32 27.33
C PRO A 229 -9.66 6.82 27.29
N TYR A 230 -10.74 6.41 26.61
CA TYR A 230 -11.07 4.99 26.45
C TYR A 230 -10.04 4.27 25.57
N TYR A 231 -9.73 4.86 24.41
CA TYR A 231 -8.72 4.30 23.51
C TYR A 231 -7.32 4.33 24.15
N ASP A 232 -7.00 5.37 24.92
CA ASP A 232 -5.75 5.45 25.66
C ASP A 232 -5.59 4.28 26.64
N THR A 233 -6.63 3.94 27.42
CA THR A 233 -6.57 2.76 28.32
C THR A 233 -6.33 1.46 27.56
N PHE A 234 -6.92 1.30 26.38
CA PHE A 234 -6.72 0.15 25.51
C PHE A 234 -5.27 0.06 24.99
N VAL A 235 -4.69 1.17 24.52
CA VAL A 235 -3.29 1.21 24.06
C VAL A 235 -2.33 0.94 25.22
N ARG A 236 -2.61 1.50 26.41
CA ARG A 236 -1.82 1.25 27.62
C ARG A 236 -1.81 -0.22 28.00
N TRP A 237 -2.97 -0.88 28.00
CA TRP A 237 -3.08 -2.33 28.21
C TRP A 237 -2.25 -3.11 27.19
N GLN A 238 -2.40 -2.80 25.90
CA GLN A 238 -1.63 -3.47 24.84
C GLN A 238 -0.12 -3.38 25.10
N MET A 239 0.38 -2.18 25.40
CA MET A 239 1.81 -1.96 25.62
C MET A 239 2.31 -2.62 26.91
N ASN A 240 1.53 -2.58 28.00
CA ASN A 240 1.84 -3.28 29.24
C ASN A 240 1.97 -4.78 29.02
N LYS A 241 1.02 -5.37 28.28
CA LYS A 241 1.01 -6.81 27.98
C LYS A 241 2.19 -7.22 27.11
N LEU A 242 2.49 -6.47 26.05
CA LEU A 242 3.67 -6.72 25.21
C LEU A 242 4.98 -6.60 26.00
N ARG A 243 5.08 -5.63 26.92
CA ARG A 243 6.24 -5.51 27.81
C ARG A 243 6.35 -6.66 28.80
N ALA A 244 5.24 -7.07 29.42
CA ALA A 244 5.21 -8.21 30.34
C ALA A 244 5.64 -9.53 29.64
N MET A 245 5.34 -9.65 28.34
CA MET A 245 5.80 -10.74 27.47
C MET A 245 7.24 -10.57 26.94
N ASN A 246 7.98 -9.56 27.40
CA ASN A 246 9.35 -9.22 26.96
C ASN A 246 9.47 -8.92 25.44
N LYS A 247 8.37 -8.50 24.80
CA LYS A 247 8.35 -8.10 23.38
C LYS A 247 8.77 -6.66 23.16
N VAL A 248 8.60 -5.81 24.19
CA VAL A 248 9.10 -4.43 24.22
C VAL A 248 10.42 -4.40 24.97
N LYS A 249 11.47 -3.93 24.30
CA LYS A 249 12.83 -3.83 24.85
C LYS A 249 13.32 -2.38 24.80
N PHE A 250 14.36 -2.10 25.57
CA PHE A 250 15.03 -0.80 25.62
C PHE A 250 16.48 -0.98 25.21
N GLY A 251 17.00 -0.06 24.41
CA GLY A 251 18.41 -0.07 24.02
C GLY A 251 18.80 1.12 23.16
N GLU A 252 20.10 1.31 23.06
CA GLU A 252 20.72 2.37 22.27
C GLU A 252 20.60 2.09 20.76
N ARG A 253 20.06 3.05 20.00
CA ARG A 253 19.90 2.96 18.55
C ARG A 253 20.40 4.20 17.83
N HIS A 254 21.02 3.98 16.67
CA HIS A 254 21.40 5.05 15.77
C HIS A 254 20.14 5.71 15.18
N THR A 255 20.00 7.01 15.39
CA THR A 255 18.93 7.82 14.83
C THR A 255 19.48 9.13 14.28
N ILE A 256 18.82 9.67 13.27
CA ILE A 256 19.12 11.03 12.81
C ILE A 256 18.74 12.01 13.93
N TYR A 257 19.60 12.96 14.22
CA TYR A 257 19.54 13.83 15.38
C TYR A 257 19.96 15.24 14.99
N SER A 258 19.27 16.26 15.53
CA SER A 258 19.72 17.64 15.43
C SER A 258 20.44 18.05 16.72
N PRO A 259 21.77 18.26 16.67
CA PRO A 259 22.54 18.85 17.76
C PRO A 259 21.94 20.13 18.34
N LYS A 260 21.42 21.01 17.47
CA LYS A 260 20.83 22.29 17.86
C LYS A 260 19.48 22.12 18.55
N ASP A 261 18.64 21.22 18.04
CA ASP A 261 17.30 21.00 18.60
C ASP A 261 17.33 20.09 19.83
N GLY A 262 18.43 19.37 20.07
CA GLY A 262 18.57 18.50 21.23
C GLY A 262 17.67 17.26 21.18
N GLN A 263 17.24 16.85 19.98
CA GLN A 263 16.31 15.74 19.79
C GLN A 263 16.56 14.97 18.48
N PRO A 264 16.06 13.71 18.39
CA PRO A 264 16.01 12.98 17.13
C PRO A 264 15.28 13.80 16.05
N CYS A 265 15.91 13.98 14.89
CA CYS A 265 15.39 14.75 13.76
C CYS A 265 14.74 13.81 12.73
N MET A 266 13.44 13.61 12.90
CA MET A 266 12.65 12.72 12.05
C MET A 266 12.32 13.38 10.72
N ASP A 267 11.78 12.61 9.77
CA ASP A 267 11.48 13.13 8.42
C ASP A 267 10.70 14.45 8.43
N HIS A 268 9.73 14.60 9.34
CA HIS A 268 8.91 15.81 9.43
C HIS A 268 9.60 17.00 10.12
N ASP A 269 10.71 16.76 10.83
CA ASP A 269 11.54 17.78 11.46
C ASP A 269 12.64 18.29 10.52
N ARG A 270 12.73 17.69 9.33
CA ARG A 270 13.70 18.05 8.30
C ARG A 270 13.18 19.15 7.39
N GLN A 271 14.09 20.02 7.01
CA GLN A 271 13.96 20.93 5.88
C GLN A 271 14.38 20.24 4.58
N GLU A 272 15.43 19.42 4.64
CA GLU A 272 15.95 18.63 3.52
C GLU A 272 16.38 17.24 4.00
N GLY A 273 16.30 16.23 3.12
CA GLY A 273 16.72 14.87 3.43
C GLY A 273 15.64 13.99 4.07
N GLU A 274 14.35 14.21 3.78
CA GLU A 274 13.29 13.25 4.14
C GLU A 274 13.57 11.84 3.57
N GLY A 275 13.44 10.81 4.40
CA GLY A 275 13.69 9.41 4.05
C GLY A 275 15.16 8.99 4.10
N VAL A 276 16.08 9.90 4.46
CA VAL A 276 17.50 9.59 4.67
C VAL A 276 17.67 8.91 6.04
N GLY A 277 18.21 7.70 6.04
CA GLY A 277 18.49 6.95 7.27
C GLY A 277 19.92 7.10 7.78
N PRO A 278 20.22 6.57 8.98
CA PRO A 278 21.59 6.32 9.40
C PRO A 278 22.21 5.19 8.56
N GLN A 279 23.43 5.40 8.07
CA GLN A 279 24.27 4.36 7.45
C GLN A 279 25.39 3.99 8.42
N GLU A 280 25.44 2.72 8.78
CA GLU A 280 26.51 2.19 9.61
C GLU A 280 27.74 1.80 8.75
N TYR A 281 28.90 2.22 9.20
CA TYR A 281 30.23 1.94 8.67
C TYR A 281 31.09 1.27 9.74
N THR A 282 32.18 0.65 9.30
CA THR A 282 33.29 0.25 10.18
C THR A 282 34.36 1.34 10.14
N GLY A 283 34.58 2.03 11.27
CA GLY A 283 35.64 3.02 11.43
C GLY A 283 36.97 2.34 11.80
N MET A 284 37.87 2.21 10.83
CA MET A 284 39.19 1.61 10.99
C MET A 284 40.15 2.59 11.68
N LYS A 285 40.91 2.11 12.66
CA LYS A 285 41.93 2.88 13.39
C LYS A 285 43.32 2.58 12.84
N MET A 286 43.83 3.44 11.96
CA MET A 286 45.17 3.29 11.39
C MET A 286 46.18 4.11 12.20
N GLU A 287 46.97 3.45 13.05
CA GLU A 287 47.92 4.13 13.94
C GLU A 287 49.06 4.77 13.16
N VAL A 288 49.37 6.03 13.43
CA VAL A 288 50.52 6.73 12.83
C VAL A 288 51.81 6.19 13.45
N LYS A 289 52.65 5.58 12.61
CA LYS A 289 53.98 5.09 13.01
C LYS A 289 55.07 6.11 12.74
N GLN A 290 54.94 6.87 11.65
CA GLN A 290 55.90 7.90 11.27
C GLN A 290 55.20 9.01 10.50
N TRP A 291 55.34 10.25 10.97
CA TRP A 291 54.83 11.44 10.27
C TRP A 291 55.69 11.80 9.06
N SER A 292 55.06 12.28 7.99
CA SER A 292 55.76 12.90 6.87
C SER A 292 56.55 14.13 7.33
N GLU A 293 57.59 14.54 6.58
CA GLU A 293 58.34 15.76 6.91
C GLU A 293 57.46 17.02 6.97
N ALA A 294 56.46 17.11 6.10
CA ALA A 294 55.51 18.21 6.08
C ALA A 294 54.62 18.21 7.33
N ALA A 295 54.13 17.04 7.76
CA ALA A 295 53.34 16.91 8.99
C ALA A 295 54.17 17.17 10.25
N GLN A 296 55.44 16.77 10.29
CA GLN A 296 56.34 17.06 11.41
C GLN A 296 56.56 18.56 11.62
N LYS A 297 56.63 19.33 10.53
CA LYS A 297 56.74 20.80 10.58
C LYS A 297 55.43 21.48 10.95
N ALA A 298 54.30 20.91 10.52
CA ALA A 298 52.97 21.47 10.75
C ALA A 298 52.40 21.18 12.15
N LEU A 299 52.84 20.10 12.81
CA LEU A 299 52.27 19.63 14.08
C LEU A 299 53.24 19.77 15.27
N PRO A 300 52.78 20.33 16.41
CA PRO A 300 53.54 20.37 17.66
C PRO A 300 53.99 18.98 18.15
N GLU A 301 55.18 18.90 18.76
CA GLU A 301 55.72 17.66 19.35
C GLU A 301 54.75 17.03 20.36
N ALA A 302 54.08 17.85 21.17
CA ALA A 302 53.11 17.39 22.19
C ALA A 302 51.90 16.63 21.62
N ILE A 303 51.58 16.82 20.34
CA ILE A 303 50.53 16.06 19.63
C ILE A 303 51.14 14.83 18.98
N ARG A 304 52.35 14.95 18.42
CA ARG A 304 53.06 13.84 17.75
C ARG A 304 53.48 12.74 18.73
N SER A 305 53.68 13.07 20.01
CA SER A 305 53.98 12.09 21.07
C SER A 305 52.76 11.32 21.59
N LYS A 306 51.54 11.69 21.17
CA LYS A 306 50.31 10.97 21.54
C LYS A 306 50.04 9.81 20.59
N LYS A 307 49.12 8.92 20.99
CA LYS A 307 48.63 7.85 20.12
C LYS A 307 47.65 8.42 19.08
N VAL A 308 48.15 8.63 17.87
CA VAL A 308 47.38 9.25 16.78
C VAL A 308 46.90 8.20 15.78
N TYR A 309 45.63 8.26 15.41
CA TYR A 309 44.99 7.37 14.45
C TYR A 309 44.42 8.16 13.27
N LEU A 310 44.76 7.76 12.05
CA LEU A 310 43.97 8.10 10.88
C LEU A 310 42.74 7.21 10.85
N VAL A 311 41.56 7.84 10.90
CA VAL A 311 40.30 7.09 10.89
C VAL A 311 39.78 6.96 9.47
N ALA A 312 39.50 5.72 9.08
CA ALA A 312 38.98 5.40 7.76
C ALA A 312 37.65 4.61 7.85
N ALA A 313 36.59 5.10 7.23
CA ALA A 313 35.29 4.43 7.21
C ALA A 313 35.16 3.48 6.01
N THR A 314 34.71 2.25 6.25
CA THR A 314 34.44 1.26 5.19
C THR A 314 33.10 0.53 5.38
N LEU A 315 32.43 0.23 4.27
CA LEU A 315 31.25 -0.67 4.24
C LEU A 315 31.63 -2.14 4.02
N ARG A 316 32.91 -2.40 3.78
CA ARG A 316 33.45 -3.71 3.39
C ARG A 316 34.64 -4.10 4.27
N PRO A 317 34.41 -4.34 5.58
CA PRO A 317 35.48 -4.73 6.50
C PRO A 317 36.17 -6.03 6.08
N GLU A 318 35.49 -6.92 5.36
CA GLU A 318 36.05 -8.18 4.85
C GLU A 318 37.22 -7.98 3.87
N THR A 319 37.35 -6.79 3.26
CA THR A 319 38.42 -6.50 2.31
C THR A 319 39.68 -5.94 2.97
N MET A 320 39.71 -5.79 4.30
CA MET A 320 40.83 -5.16 5.01
C MET A 320 42.13 -5.99 4.98
N TYR A 321 42.06 -7.29 4.64
CA TYR A 321 43.25 -8.14 4.47
C TYR A 321 44.23 -7.62 3.40
N GLY A 322 43.73 -7.00 2.33
CA GLY A 322 44.54 -6.55 1.18
C GLY A 322 44.71 -5.04 1.10
N GLN A 323 44.77 -4.35 2.23
CA GLN A 323 45.17 -2.95 2.26
C GLN A 323 46.58 -2.77 1.69
N THR A 324 46.76 -1.70 0.93
CA THR A 324 48.03 -1.36 0.25
C THR A 324 48.47 0.07 0.55
N ASN A 325 47.51 0.94 0.86
CA ASN A 325 47.69 2.35 1.19
C ASN A 325 46.43 2.90 1.86
N CYS A 326 46.51 4.15 2.35
CA CYS A 326 45.36 4.93 2.79
C CYS A 326 45.26 6.22 1.97
N PHE A 327 44.04 6.66 1.64
CA PHE A 327 43.84 7.85 0.82
C PHE A 327 43.41 9.07 1.62
N VAL A 328 43.96 10.22 1.23
CA VAL A 328 43.54 11.55 1.69
C VAL A 328 43.26 12.47 0.50
N GLY A 329 42.27 13.35 0.66
CA GLY A 329 41.99 14.39 -0.33
C GLY A 329 42.98 15.55 -0.16
N LYS A 330 43.65 15.95 -1.25
CA LYS A 330 44.66 17.03 -1.22
C LYS A 330 44.08 18.37 -0.76
N GLU A 331 42.86 18.68 -1.21
CA GLU A 331 42.17 19.95 -0.96
C GLU A 331 41.39 19.96 0.38
N ILE A 332 41.45 18.89 1.16
CA ILE A 332 40.70 18.75 2.41
C ILE A 332 41.61 19.11 3.58
N ASN A 333 41.11 19.97 4.47
CA ASN A 333 41.73 20.19 5.78
C ASN A 333 41.19 19.18 6.78
N TYR A 334 42.11 18.45 7.43
CA TYR A 334 41.80 17.45 8.45
C TYR A 334 42.07 18.02 9.83
N GLY A 335 41.19 17.73 10.79
CA GLY A 335 41.40 18.09 12.19
C GLY A 335 41.97 16.91 12.98
N LEU A 336 42.77 17.23 13.99
CA LEU A 336 43.27 16.31 15.00
C LEU A 336 42.45 16.53 16.27
N TYR A 337 41.56 15.58 16.59
CA TYR A 337 40.60 15.71 17.68
C TYR A 337 40.93 14.76 18.82
N ALA A 338 40.88 15.24 20.05
CA ALA A 338 41.00 14.39 21.23
C ALA A 338 39.74 13.54 21.40
N VAL A 339 39.93 12.23 21.60
CA VAL A 339 38.87 11.27 21.89
C VAL A 339 39.14 10.56 23.22
N LYS A 340 38.34 9.53 23.55
CA LYS A 340 38.56 8.71 24.75
C LYS A 340 39.96 8.08 24.75
N ASP A 341 40.41 7.67 25.94
CA ASP A 341 41.69 6.98 26.18
C ASP A 341 42.94 7.79 25.78
N ASP A 342 42.85 9.12 25.83
CA ASP A 342 43.89 10.07 25.41
C ASP A 342 44.41 9.88 23.97
N ALA A 343 43.62 9.20 23.13
CA ALA A 343 43.91 9.03 21.72
C ALA A 343 43.51 10.27 20.91
N VAL A 344 44.13 10.43 19.74
CA VAL A 344 43.85 11.54 18.81
C VAL A 344 43.42 10.98 17.46
N PHE A 345 42.25 11.41 16.98
CA PHE A 345 41.73 11.00 15.68
C PHE A 345 41.95 12.08 14.63
N VAL A 346 42.51 11.69 13.49
CA VAL A 346 42.66 12.52 12.29
C VAL A 346 41.47 12.25 11.37
N CYS A 347 40.57 13.22 11.25
CA CYS A 347 39.36 13.10 10.42
C CYS A 347 38.80 14.48 10.03
N THR A 348 37.70 14.50 9.27
CA THR A 348 37.02 15.75 8.90
C THR A 348 36.17 16.28 10.05
N ARG A 349 35.87 17.59 10.05
CA ARG A 349 35.00 18.23 11.07
C ARG A 349 33.62 17.58 11.15
N ARG A 350 33.03 17.21 10.00
CA ARG A 350 31.74 16.52 9.94
C ARG A 350 31.79 15.13 10.55
N ALA A 351 32.89 14.40 10.33
CA ALA A 351 33.04 13.05 10.87
C ALA A 351 33.10 13.05 12.40
N ILE A 352 33.97 13.87 12.99
CA ILE A 352 34.06 13.97 14.45
C ILE A 352 32.76 14.49 15.07
N ARG A 353 32.00 15.33 14.35
CA ARG A 353 30.70 15.81 14.80
C ARG A 353 29.68 14.69 14.94
N ASN A 354 29.67 13.70 14.05
CA ASN A 354 28.85 12.50 14.20
C ASN A 354 29.36 11.63 15.36
N MET A 355 30.68 11.41 15.43
CA MET A 355 31.30 10.60 16.47
C MET A 355 31.03 11.13 17.89
N ALA A 356 30.91 12.46 18.04
CA ALA A 356 30.63 13.10 19.31
C ALA A 356 29.26 12.73 19.90
N TYR A 357 28.31 12.30 19.07
CA TYR A 357 26.98 11.85 19.49
C TYR A 357 26.84 10.32 19.52
N GLN A 358 27.93 9.58 19.27
CA GLN A 358 27.96 8.11 19.23
C GLN A 358 28.85 7.52 20.32
N GLY A 359 29.18 8.31 21.34
CA GLY A 359 29.96 7.85 22.51
C GLY A 359 31.47 7.70 22.27
N ILE A 360 32.04 8.28 21.21
CA ILE A 360 33.48 8.17 20.86
C ILE A 360 34.32 9.27 21.52
N THR A 361 33.77 10.49 21.68
CA THR A 361 34.43 11.60 22.38
C THR A 361 34.27 11.48 23.89
N ASN A 362 35.03 12.27 24.67
CA ASN A 362 35.02 12.22 26.14
C ASN A 362 33.65 12.54 26.74
N ALA A 363 32.98 13.58 26.23
CA ALA A 363 31.60 13.92 26.56
C ALA A 363 30.76 14.02 25.29
N ARG A 364 29.46 13.75 25.43
CA ARG A 364 28.50 13.77 24.33
C ARG A 364 28.41 15.18 23.73
N GLY A 365 28.51 15.25 22.40
CA GLY A 365 28.46 16.51 21.64
C GLY A 365 29.71 17.39 21.77
N GLU A 366 30.64 17.08 22.68
CA GLU A 366 31.87 17.84 22.87
C GLU A 366 32.91 17.45 21.82
N ILE A 367 33.52 18.46 21.17
CA ILE A 367 34.59 18.25 20.21
C ILE A 367 35.78 19.12 20.57
N LYS A 368 36.88 18.49 20.96
CA LYS A 368 38.14 19.15 21.32
C LYS A 368 39.16 19.03 20.19
N GLU A 369 39.27 20.06 19.37
CA GLU A 369 40.26 20.16 18.31
C GLU A 369 41.61 20.59 18.88
N LEU A 370 42.67 19.82 18.56
CA LEU A 370 44.04 20.08 19.01
C LEU A 370 44.87 20.81 17.96
N ALA A 371 44.65 20.48 16.68
CA ALA A 371 45.32 21.09 15.54
C ALA A 371 44.57 20.77 14.23
N THR A 372 44.86 21.53 13.17
CA THR A 372 44.37 21.28 11.81
C THR A 372 45.56 21.08 10.88
N ILE A 373 45.46 20.18 9.91
CA ILE A 373 46.51 19.87 8.94
C ILE A 373 45.91 19.71 7.52
N PRO A 374 46.52 20.31 6.49
CA PRO A 374 46.07 20.09 5.10
C PRO A 374 46.38 18.66 4.65
N GLY A 375 45.50 18.07 3.84
CA GLY A 375 45.65 16.71 3.34
C GLY A 375 46.95 16.49 2.56
N THR A 376 47.47 17.51 1.89
CA THR A 376 48.79 17.48 1.23
C THR A 376 49.94 17.23 2.21
N ALA A 377 49.87 17.74 3.43
CA ALA A 377 50.89 17.51 4.45
C ALA A 377 50.81 16.09 5.04
N LEU A 378 49.67 15.42 4.97
CA LEU A 378 49.53 14.03 5.44
C LEU A 378 50.15 13.00 4.49
N VAL A 379 50.31 13.34 3.20
CA VAL A 379 50.91 12.47 2.19
C VAL A 379 52.33 12.07 2.61
N GLY A 380 52.65 10.77 2.52
CA GLY A 380 53.93 10.22 2.97
C GLY A 380 54.01 9.93 4.47
N THR A 381 52.89 9.97 5.20
CA THR A 381 52.82 9.46 6.58
C THR A 381 52.73 7.93 6.56
N LYS A 382 53.53 7.26 7.38
CA LYS A 382 53.51 5.80 7.58
C LYS A 382 52.50 5.43 8.65
N ILE A 383 51.62 4.50 8.35
CA ILE A 383 50.54 4.07 9.23
C ILE A 383 50.47 2.55 9.31
N HIS A 384 50.00 2.05 10.45
CA HIS A 384 49.64 0.64 10.61
C HIS A 384 48.31 0.36 9.93
N ALA A 385 48.24 -0.72 9.14
CA ALA A 385 47.02 -1.17 8.47
C ALA A 385 46.44 -2.40 9.18
N PRO A 386 45.37 -2.23 9.99
CA PRO A 386 44.84 -3.33 10.79
C PRO A 386 44.35 -4.50 9.93
N LEU A 387 44.56 -5.74 10.40
CA LEU A 387 44.20 -6.99 9.70
C LEU A 387 44.90 -7.22 8.34
N SER A 388 45.71 -6.28 7.84
CA SER A 388 46.35 -6.42 6.54
C SER A 388 47.56 -7.34 6.58
N ILE A 389 47.85 -7.99 5.45
CA ILE A 389 49.15 -8.64 5.23
C ILE A 389 50.30 -7.63 5.27
N ASN A 390 50.05 -6.41 4.80
CA ASN A 390 51.01 -5.31 4.85
C ASN A 390 50.84 -4.59 6.19
N GLN A 391 51.67 -4.96 7.17
CA GLN A 391 51.57 -4.43 8.54
C GLN A 391 51.62 -2.90 8.59
N ASP A 392 52.44 -2.29 7.72
CA ASP A 392 52.49 -0.85 7.56
C ASP A 392 52.28 -0.45 6.08
N VAL A 393 51.55 0.64 5.87
CA VAL A 393 51.30 1.24 4.56
C VAL A 393 51.48 2.76 4.61
N TRP A 394 51.40 3.42 3.46
CA TRP A 394 51.59 4.86 3.34
C TRP A 394 50.30 5.60 3.01
N VAL A 395 50.23 6.86 3.47
CA VAL A 395 49.17 7.80 3.09
C VAL A 395 49.48 8.39 1.72
N LEU A 396 48.56 8.20 0.78
CA LEU A 396 48.65 8.63 -0.61
C LEU A 396 47.55 9.65 -0.94
N PRO A 397 47.78 10.54 -1.91
CA PRO A 397 46.75 11.47 -2.33
C PRO A 397 45.76 10.83 -3.30
N MET A 398 44.50 11.24 -3.23
CA MET A 398 43.47 10.88 -4.21
C MET A 398 42.63 12.09 -4.62
N GLU A 399 42.41 12.24 -5.92
CA GLU A 399 41.47 13.23 -6.47
C GLU A 399 40.03 12.70 -6.34
N GLY A 400 39.08 13.58 -6.01
CA GLY A 400 37.66 13.21 -5.90
C GLY A 400 37.24 12.57 -4.56
N VAL A 401 38.09 12.61 -3.53
CA VAL A 401 37.67 12.33 -2.15
C VAL A 401 36.71 13.42 -1.70
N LEU A 402 35.52 13.04 -1.26
CA LEU A 402 34.51 13.98 -0.77
C LEU A 402 34.70 14.20 0.73
N ALA A 403 34.77 15.45 1.18
CA ALA A 403 34.91 15.78 2.61
C ALA A 403 33.68 15.38 3.46
N ASN A 404 32.55 15.08 2.81
CA ASN A 404 31.25 14.88 3.42
C ASN A 404 30.78 13.41 3.48
N LYS A 405 31.61 12.45 3.04
CA LYS A 405 31.36 11.01 3.18
C LYS A 405 32.64 10.31 3.59
N GLY A 406 32.52 9.37 4.54
CA GLY A 406 33.61 8.62 5.16
C GLY A 406 34.86 8.31 4.32
N THR A 407 36.02 8.34 4.98
CA THR A 407 37.37 8.20 4.43
C THR A 407 37.70 6.72 4.15
N GLY A 408 37.57 6.24 2.91
CA GLY A 408 37.87 4.83 2.58
C GLY A 408 39.25 4.66 1.93
N GLY A 409 40.10 3.80 2.49
CA GLY A 409 41.32 3.30 1.83
C GLY A 409 40.98 2.42 0.62
N CYS A 410 41.64 2.66 -0.51
CA CYS A 410 41.51 1.88 -1.73
C CYS A 410 42.89 1.71 -2.40
N TYR A 411 42.97 0.77 -3.34
CA TYR A 411 44.15 0.48 -4.14
C TYR A 411 44.32 1.51 -5.28
N LEU A 412 45.53 2.07 -5.44
CA LEU A 412 45.92 2.86 -6.62
C LEU A 412 46.55 1.91 -7.65
N GLY A 413 45.91 1.78 -8.82
CA GLY A 413 46.55 1.14 -9.98
C GLY A 413 47.77 1.94 -10.44
N SER A 414 48.80 1.22 -10.90
CA SER A 414 50.10 1.69 -11.36
C SER A 414 50.02 2.86 -12.37
N LYS A 415 50.05 4.11 -11.86
CA LYS A 415 50.46 5.30 -12.62
C LYS A 415 51.65 5.95 -11.94
N LYS A 416 52.54 6.49 -12.77
CA LYS A 416 53.91 6.94 -12.45
C LYS A 416 53.97 7.75 -11.13
N PRO A 417 54.66 7.27 -10.08
CA PRO A 417 54.83 7.95 -8.79
C PRO A 417 55.22 9.45 -8.92
N ALA A 418 55.99 9.78 -9.94
CA ALA A 418 56.40 11.13 -10.29
C ALA A 418 55.23 12.11 -10.57
N TYR A 419 54.10 11.65 -11.08
CA TYR A 419 52.94 12.52 -11.36
C TYR A 419 52.27 13.02 -10.06
N TYR A 420 52.29 12.20 -9.01
CA TYR A 420 51.65 12.52 -7.73
C TYR A 420 52.62 13.07 -6.68
N GLY A 421 53.91 13.18 -7.00
CA GLY A 421 54.94 13.62 -6.05
C GLY A 421 55.18 12.63 -4.92
N ILE A 422 54.99 11.32 -5.17
CA ILE A 422 55.12 10.24 -4.18
C ILE A 422 56.33 9.36 -4.50
N GLU A 423 56.93 8.75 -3.47
CA GLU A 423 58.04 7.84 -3.66
C GLU A 423 57.57 6.50 -4.26
N PRO A 424 58.32 5.89 -5.21
CA PRO A 424 57.95 4.61 -5.81
C PRO A 424 57.75 3.49 -4.79
N ALA A 425 58.53 3.49 -3.70
CA ALA A 425 58.43 2.49 -2.63
C ALA A 425 57.08 2.52 -1.89
N TRP A 426 56.33 3.63 -1.94
CA TRP A 426 55.05 3.75 -1.26
C TRP A 426 53.89 3.06 -2.00
N VAL A 427 54.11 2.66 -3.25
CA VAL A 427 53.10 2.02 -4.12
C VAL A 427 53.54 0.64 -4.62
N ASP A 428 54.65 0.10 -4.11
CA ASP A 428 55.20 -1.20 -4.50
C ASP A 428 54.49 -2.37 -3.78
N PHE A 429 53.15 -2.37 -3.83
CA PHE A 429 52.32 -3.42 -3.25
C PHE A 429 51.50 -4.09 -4.35
N GLN A 430 51.60 -5.42 -4.45
CA GLN A 430 50.81 -6.20 -5.40
C GLN A 430 49.37 -6.40 -4.88
N PRO A 431 48.35 -6.34 -5.74
CA PRO A 431 46.98 -6.66 -5.35
C PRO A 431 46.88 -8.09 -4.80
N LEU A 432 46.30 -8.24 -3.62
CA LEU A 432 46.04 -9.54 -3.02
C LEU A 432 44.63 -10.03 -3.43
N PRO A 433 44.46 -11.27 -3.92
CA PRO A 433 43.15 -11.85 -4.12
C PRO A 433 42.50 -12.16 -2.77
N ILE A 434 41.46 -11.41 -2.41
CA ILE A 434 40.71 -11.59 -1.14
C ILE A 434 39.40 -12.34 -1.38
N ILE A 435 38.71 -12.02 -2.48
CA ILE A 435 37.38 -12.52 -2.81
C ILE A 435 37.41 -13.04 -4.24
N SER A 436 36.96 -14.27 -4.42
CA SER A 436 36.72 -14.86 -5.74
C SER A 436 35.24 -14.85 -6.05
N THR A 437 34.92 -14.58 -7.32
CA THR A 437 33.55 -14.62 -7.84
C THR A 437 33.49 -15.51 -9.07
N PRO A 438 32.38 -16.22 -9.31
CA PRO A 438 32.24 -17.05 -10.51
C PRO A 438 32.41 -16.25 -11.81
N SER A 439 31.92 -15.01 -11.83
CA SER A 439 31.85 -14.18 -13.04
C SER A 439 33.17 -13.47 -13.38
N TYR A 440 33.97 -13.10 -12.38
CA TYR A 440 35.14 -12.23 -12.57
C TYR A 440 36.44 -12.77 -11.92
N GLY A 441 36.41 -13.97 -11.36
CA GLY A 441 37.55 -14.62 -10.73
C GLY A 441 38.03 -13.92 -9.46
N ASP A 442 39.30 -14.10 -9.13
CA ASP A 442 39.92 -13.69 -7.86
C ASP A 442 40.22 -12.18 -7.74
N LEU A 443 40.18 -11.45 -8.86
CA LEU A 443 40.49 -10.03 -8.94
C LEU A 443 39.42 -9.30 -9.76
N ILE A 444 38.24 -9.12 -9.14
CA ILE A 444 37.06 -8.52 -9.78
C ILE A 444 37.31 -7.10 -10.32
N ALA A 445 38.04 -6.26 -9.60
CA ALA A 445 38.29 -4.88 -10.02
C ALA A 445 39.16 -4.81 -11.29
N PRO A 446 40.33 -5.47 -11.37
CA PRO A 446 41.08 -5.60 -12.63
C PRO A 446 40.30 -6.21 -13.79
N ALA A 447 39.44 -7.20 -13.53
CA ALA A 447 38.59 -7.80 -14.56
C ALA A 447 37.58 -6.79 -15.13
N LEU A 448 36.88 -6.06 -14.26
CA LEU A 448 35.90 -5.05 -14.66
C LEU A 448 36.53 -3.85 -15.38
N LEU A 449 37.74 -3.44 -14.99
CA LEU A 449 38.47 -2.39 -15.71
C LEU A 449 38.72 -2.79 -17.18
N LYS A 450 39.02 -4.07 -17.45
CA LYS A 450 39.19 -4.60 -18.81
C LYS A 450 37.85 -4.70 -19.55
N VAL A 451 36.82 -5.24 -18.91
CA VAL A 451 35.49 -5.43 -19.51
C VAL A 451 34.84 -4.11 -19.89
N LEU A 452 34.88 -3.12 -18.99
CA LEU A 452 34.29 -1.79 -19.20
C LEU A 452 35.24 -0.81 -19.89
N LYS A 453 36.45 -1.26 -20.28
CA LYS A 453 37.47 -0.47 -20.99
C LYS A 453 37.81 0.85 -20.30
N ILE A 454 37.91 0.83 -18.97
CA ILE A 454 38.21 2.01 -18.14
C ILE A 454 39.71 2.30 -18.22
N GLN A 455 40.08 3.54 -18.56
CA GLN A 455 41.48 3.95 -18.74
C GLN A 455 41.91 5.08 -17.79
N SER A 456 40.95 5.77 -17.18
CA SER A 456 41.19 6.94 -16.35
C SER A 456 40.28 6.99 -15.12
N GLN A 457 40.78 7.61 -14.05
CA GLN A 457 39.96 7.97 -12.88
C GLN A 457 38.88 9.02 -13.22
N LYS A 458 38.99 9.66 -14.39
CA LYS A 458 38.00 10.60 -14.93
C LYS A 458 36.80 9.92 -15.60
N ASP A 459 36.82 8.60 -15.76
CA ASP A 459 35.72 7.80 -16.34
C ASP A 459 34.60 7.55 -15.30
N VAL A 460 34.09 8.64 -14.70
CA VAL A 460 33.27 8.61 -13.47
C VAL A 460 32.03 7.73 -13.60
N LYS A 461 31.36 7.73 -14.77
CA LYS A 461 30.16 6.92 -15.01
C LYS A 461 30.48 5.43 -15.05
N GLN A 462 31.51 5.05 -15.82
CA GLN A 462 31.95 3.66 -15.95
C GLN A 462 32.53 3.12 -14.63
N LEU A 463 33.24 3.97 -13.86
CA LEU A 463 33.73 3.60 -12.53
C LEU A 463 32.59 3.40 -11.52
N ALA A 464 31.53 4.20 -11.59
CA ALA A 464 30.35 4.01 -10.75
C ALA A 464 29.62 2.70 -11.10
N GLU A 465 29.50 2.37 -12.39
CA GLU A 465 28.94 1.10 -12.86
C GLU A 465 29.81 -0.10 -12.44
N ALA A 466 31.13 -0.01 -12.64
CA ALA A 466 32.08 -1.03 -12.20
C ALA A 466 31.98 -1.29 -10.69
N LYS A 467 31.88 -0.23 -9.89
CA LYS A 467 31.72 -0.31 -8.44
C LYS A 467 30.44 -1.05 -8.07
N ASP A 468 29.31 -0.70 -8.68
CA ASP A 468 28.03 -1.32 -8.38
C ASP A 468 28.01 -2.82 -8.72
N ILE A 469 28.53 -3.20 -9.89
CA ILE A 469 28.70 -4.61 -10.28
C ILE A 469 29.60 -5.34 -9.28
N ALA A 470 30.77 -4.78 -8.97
CA ALA A 470 31.72 -5.40 -8.04
C ALA A 470 31.18 -5.58 -6.62
N TYR A 471 30.37 -4.62 -6.14
CA TYR A 471 29.77 -4.67 -4.82
C TYR A 471 28.68 -5.72 -4.74
N LYS A 472 27.76 -5.79 -5.72
CA LYS A 472 26.68 -6.77 -5.72
C LYS A 472 27.19 -8.19 -5.93
N GLU A 473 27.99 -8.39 -6.97
CA GLU A 473 28.55 -9.71 -7.28
C GLU A 473 29.44 -10.19 -6.14
N GLY A 474 30.30 -9.32 -5.61
CA GLY A 474 31.17 -9.65 -4.49
C GLY A 474 30.41 -9.96 -3.20
N PHE A 475 29.23 -9.37 -2.97
CA PHE A 475 28.45 -9.63 -1.76
C PHE A 475 27.63 -10.92 -1.85
N TYR A 476 26.90 -11.13 -2.95
CA TYR A 476 25.97 -12.26 -3.08
C TYR A 476 26.65 -13.54 -3.59
N ASN A 477 27.64 -13.42 -4.47
CA ASN A 477 28.29 -14.55 -5.13
C ASN A 477 29.79 -14.69 -4.75
N GLY A 478 30.29 -13.81 -3.89
CA GLY A 478 31.68 -13.80 -3.47
C GLY A 478 32.01 -14.86 -2.42
N THR A 479 33.14 -15.54 -2.61
CA THR A 479 33.73 -16.44 -1.61
C THR A 479 35.07 -15.89 -1.15
N MET A 480 35.30 -15.87 0.17
CA MET A 480 36.58 -15.47 0.75
C MET A 480 37.67 -16.48 0.35
N VAL A 481 38.76 -16.02 -0.26
CA VAL A 481 39.91 -16.87 -0.65
C VAL A 481 41.16 -16.64 0.21
N PHE A 482 41.13 -15.60 1.05
CA PHE A 482 42.22 -15.22 1.95
C PHE A 482 41.71 -14.89 3.36
N GLY A 483 42.60 -14.99 4.35
CA GLY A 483 42.31 -14.66 5.75
C GLY A 483 41.66 -15.80 6.54
N LYS A 484 41.27 -15.50 7.78
CA LYS A 484 40.73 -16.46 8.76
C LYS A 484 39.43 -17.14 8.30
N TYR A 485 38.63 -16.43 7.50
CA TYR A 485 37.32 -16.88 7.02
C TYR A 485 37.35 -17.43 5.60
N LYS A 486 38.52 -17.90 5.13
CA LYS A 486 38.69 -18.52 3.82
C LYS A 486 37.68 -19.68 3.61
N GLY A 487 37.05 -19.71 2.44
CA GLY A 487 36.02 -20.68 2.06
C GLY A 487 34.60 -20.30 2.45
N MET A 488 34.40 -19.24 3.24
CA MET A 488 33.06 -18.74 3.58
C MET A 488 32.51 -17.79 2.52
N SER A 489 31.18 -17.70 2.43
CA SER A 489 30.51 -16.65 1.65
C SER A 489 30.86 -15.27 2.22
N VAL A 490 30.92 -14.25 1.37
CA VAL A 490 31.17 -12.87 1.81
C VAL A 490 30.06 -12.36 2.73
N GLN A 491 28.80 -12.76 2.49
CA GLN A 491 27.66 -12.40 3.32
C GLN A 491 27.83 -12.87 4.77
N ASP A 492 28.35 -14.09 4.98
CA ASP A 492 28.59 -14.65 6.31
C ASP A 492 29.89 -14.16 6.95
N ALA A 493 30.93 -13.92 6.15
CA ALA A 493 32.24 -13.51 6.63
C ALA A 493 32.26 -12.02 7.05
N LYS A 494 31.55 -11.15 6.33
CA LYS A 494 31.51 -9.70 6.59
C LYS A 494 31.21 -9.32 8.05
N PRO A 495 30.11 -9.79 8.69
CA PRO A 495 29.83 -9.44 10.08
C PRO A 495 30.90 -9.98 11.05
N LYS A 496 31.42 -11.19 10.80
CA LYS A 496 32.45 -11.83 11.65
C LYS A 496 33.78 -11.08 11.63
N VAL A 497 34.24 -10.65 10.45
CA VAL A 497 35.46 -9.83 10.30
C VAL A 497 35.29 -8.50 11.02
N ARG A 498 34.10 -7.87 10.91
CA ARG A 498 33.80 -6.63 11.61
C ARG A 498 33.87 -6.79 13.11
N GLU A 499 33.25 -7.84 13.66
CA GLU A 499 33.27 -8.14 15.09
C GLU A 499 34.69 -8.40 15.59
N GLU A 500 35.51 -9.12 14.84
CA GLU A 500 36.92 -9.37 15.18
C GLU A 500 37.73 -8.07 15.26
N LEU A 501 37.62 -7.20 14.25
CA LEU A 501 38.31 -5.90 14.22
C LEU A 501 37.90 -5.01 15.41
N ILE A 502 36.61 -5.01 15.77
CA ILE A 502 36.10 -4.23 16.90
C ILE A 502 36.58 -4.83 18.23
N ALA A 503 36.52 -6.16 18.38
CA ALA A 503 36.96 -6.86 19.58
C ALA A 503 38.46 -6.67 19.86
N ASN A 504 39.28 -6.58 18.81
CA ASN A 504 40.71 -6.30 18.91
C ASN A 504 41.03 -4.80 19.17
N GLY A 505 40.02 -3.93 19.19
CA GLY A 505 40.19 -2.49 19.33
C GLY A 505 40.83 -1.83 18.10
N GLU A 506 40.80 -2.48 16.94
CA GLU A 506 41.35 -2.00 15.66
C GLU A 506 40.32 -1.25 14.82
N ALA A 507 39.04 -1.39 15.15
CA ALA A 507 37.95 -0.64 14.56
C ALA A 507 36.87 -0.30 15.60
N PHE A 508 35.92 0.54 15.20
CA PHE A 508 34.74 0.87 15.98
C PHE A 508 33.51 1.02 15.08
N SER A 509 32.31 0.92 15.66
CA SER A 509 31.07 1.22 14.93
C SER A 509 30.94 2.73 14.73
N TYR A 510 30.67 3.13 13.49
CA TYR A 510 30.55 4.53 13.12
C TYR A 510 29.36 4.72 12.19
N SER A 511 28.47 5.67 12.46
CA SER A 511 27.32 5.93 11.58
C SER A 511 27.29 7.37 11.07
N GLU A 512 26.82 7.57 9.84
CA GLU A 512 26.55 8.89 9.26
C GLU A 512 25.20 8.90 8.55
N PRO A 513 24.56 10.07 8.34
CA PRO A 513 23.40 10.14 7.47
C PRO A 513 23.77 9.69 6.04
N GLU A 514 22.96 8.83 5.41
CA GLU A 514 23.19 8.32 4.03
C GLU A 514 23.34 9.46 2.99
N GLY A 515 22.70 10.59 3.27
CA GLY A 515 22.65 11.80 2.47
C GLY A 515 22.68 13.06 3.33
N TRP A 516 22.58 14.22 2.68
CA TRP A 516 22.45 15.50 3.38
C TRP A 516 21.13 15.56 4.14
N VAL A 517 21.17 15.96 5.40
CA VAL A 517 19.99 16.17 6.23
C VAL A 517 20.10 17.49 6.95
N MET A 518 19.13 18.36 6.73
CA MET A 518 19.02 19.66 7.39
C MET A 518 17.76 19.64 8.24
N SER A 519 17.89 19.95 9.53
CA SER A 519 16.74 20.18 10.40
C SER A 519 16.06 21.50 10.02
N ARG A 520 14.84 21.70 10.48
CA ARG A 520 14.12 22.95 10.27
C ARG A 520 14.62 24.13 11.09
N SER A 521 15.51 23.92 12.06
CA SER A 521 16.20 25.01 12.76
C SER A 521 17.44 25.48 12.00
N GLY A 522 17.68 24.96 10.79
CA GLY A 522 18.85 25.24 9.96
C GLY A 522 20.11 24.53 10.43
N ASP A 523 19.98 23.48 11.24
CA ASP A 523 21.09 22.68 11.75
C ASP A 523 21.31 21.41 10.90
N GLU A 524 22.54 21.22 10.40
CA GLU A 524 22.95 19.98 9.72
C GLU A 524 22.89 18.83 10.73
N CYS A 525 22.06 17.83 10.45
CA CYS A 525 21.83 16.71 11.35
C CYS A 525 23.00 15.72 11.35
N VAL A 526 23.15 15.02 12.46
CA VAL A 526 24.11 13.92 12.66
C VAL A 526 23.37 12.62 12.92
N VAL A 527 24.08 11.50 12.97
CA VAL A 527 23.57 10.29 13.60
C VAL A 527 24.00 10.30 15.06
N SER A 528 23.03 10.16 15.96
CA SER A 528 23.23 10.03 17.41
C SER A 528 22.83 8.63 17.85
N LEU A 529 23.48 8.13 18.88
CA LEU A 529 23.11 6.89 19.56
C LEU A 529 22.17 7.27 20.72
N GLU A 530 20.88 6.95 20.59
CA GLU A 530 19.86 7.30 21.59
C GLU A 530 19.23 6.07 22.21
N ASP A 531 18.92 6.19 23.49
CA ASP A 531 18.01 5.32 24.20
C ASP A 531 16.62 5.31 23.55
N GLN A 532 16.15 4.12 23.15
CA GLN A 532 14.86 3.98 22.49
C GLN A 532 14.15 2.69 22.88
N TRP A 533 12.84 2.80 23.12
CA TRP A 533 11.94 1.65 23.23
C TRP A 533 11.62 1.08 21.84
N TYR A 534 11.73 -0.24 21.70
CA TYR A 534 11.46 -0.94 20.45
C TYR A 534 10.72 -2.27 20.67
N LEU A 535 9.97 -2.68 19.65
CA LEU A 535 9.40 -4.01 19.52
C LEU A 535 10.40 -4.93 18.83
N ASP A 536 10.68 -6.09 19.43
CA ASP A 536 11.67 -7.04 18.95
C ASP A 536 11.06 -8.09 18.02
N TYR A 537 10.58 -7.67 16.85
CA TYR A 537 10.00 -8.60 15.86
C TYR A 537 11.02 -9.60 15.30
N GLY A 538 12.32 -9.39 15.51
CA GLY A 538 13.38 -10.33 15.14
C GLY A 538 13.49 -11.55 16.07
N GLU A 539 12.76 -11.57 17.19
CA GLU A 539 12.70 -12.73 18.08
C GLU A 539 12.19 -13.97 17.33
N LYS A 540 12.98 -15.04 17.35
CA LYS A 540 12.73 -16.25 16.55
C LYS A 540 11.39 -16.88 16.88
N GLU A 541 11.05 -17.00 18.17
CA GLU A 541 9.81 -17.61 18.64
C GLU A 541 8.60 -16.78 18.21
N TRP A 542 8.69 -15.45 18.29
CA TRP A 542 7.61 -14.56 17.89
C TRP A 542 7.40 -14.57 16.36
N ARG A 543 8.50 -14.59 15.59
CA ARG A 543 8.43 -14.74 14.13
C ARG A 543 7.75 -16.04 13.72
N VAL A 544 8.07 -17.16 14.38
CA VAL A 544 7.43 -18.47 14.09
C VAL A 544 5.93 -18.43 14.36
N GLN A 545 5.47 -17.74 15.42
CA GLN A 545 4.05 -17.54 15.67
C GLN A 545 3.38 -16.69 14.57
N ALA A 546 4.04 -15.61 14.15
CA ALA A 546 3.56 -14.75 13.05
C ALA A 546 3.49 -15.51 11.70
N GLU A 547 4.49 -16.33 11.38
CA GLU A 547 4.51 -17.20 10.21
C GLU A 547 3.37 -18.24 10.25
N SER A 548 3.10 -18.82 11.43
CA SER A 548 1.97 -19.76 11.64
C SER A 548 0.60 -19.10 11.44
N LEU A 549 0.45 -17.84 11.86
CA LEU A 549 -0.75 -17.07 11.59
C LEU A 549 -0.90 -16.81 10.08
N LEU A 550 0.15 -16.31 9.43
CA LEU A 550 0.16 -16.05 7.99
C LEU A 550 -0.15 -17.31 7.16
N SER A 551 0.32 -18.49 7.57
CA SER A 551 0.06 -19.74 6.85
C SER A 551 -1.43 -20.13 6.81
N LYS A 552 -2.21 -19.70 7.80
CA LYS A 552 -3.66 -19.97 7.89
C LYS A 552 -4.51 -18.85 7.26
N MET A 553 -3.95 -17.66 7.10
CA MET A 553 -4.65 -16.48 6.60
C MET A 553 -4.86 -16.55 5.08
N ASN A 554 -6.01 -16.09 4.58
CA ASN A 554 -6.22 -15.87 3.14
C ASN A 554 -5.67 -14.49 2.71
N THR A 555 -4.79 -14.47 1.71
CA THR A 555 -4.17 -13.25 1.14
C THR A 555 -4.72 -12.87 -0.22
N TYR A 556 -5.69 -13.63 -0.75
CA TYR A 556 -6.37 -13.47 -2.05
C TYR A 556 -5.50 -13.60 -3.31
N ASN A 557 -4.21 -13.26 -3.25
CA ASN A 557 -3.25 -13.45 -4.33
C ASN A 557 -1.88 -13.89 -3.77
N GLN A 558 -1.10 -14.52 -4.64
CA GLN A 558 0.20 -15.08 -4.28
C GLN A 558 1.27 -13.98 -4.12
N GLU A 559 1.19 -12.87 -4.88
CA GLU A 559 2.16 -11.78 -4.73
C GLU A 559 2.10 -11.14 -3.34
N THR A 560 0.90 -10.96 -2.78
CA THR A 560 0.69 -10.42 -1.42
C THR A 560 1.27 -11.38 -0.38
N ARG A 561 1.07 -12.69 -0.54
CA ARG A 561 1.67 -13.69 0.37
C ARG A 561 3.19 -13.62 0.35
N ASN A 562 3.79 -13.64 -0.84
CA ASN A 562 5.24 -13.56 -0.99
C ASN A 562 5.80 -12.27 -0.38
N ALA A 563 5.07 -11.15 -0.51
CA ALA A 563 5.45 -9.88 0.11
C ALA A 563 5.42 -9.95 1.65
N PHE A 564 4.42 -10.58 2.25
CA PHE A 564 4.40 -10.81 3.71
C PHE A 564 5.56 -11.70 4.16
N GLU A 565 5.80 -12.83 3.49
CA GLU A 565 6.88 -13.77 3.83
C GLU A 565 8.26 -13.10 3.75
N ALA A 566 8.50 -12.29 2.70
CA ALA A 566 9.74 -11.52 2.56
C ALA A 566 9.95 -10.53 3.71
N ILE A 567 8.88 -9.85 4.15
CA ILE A 567 8.95 -8.88 5.25
C ILE A 567 9.12 -9.60 6.60
N LEU A 568 8.41 -10.70 6.86
CA LEU A 568 8.61 -11.50 8.08
C LEU A 568 10.07 -11.98 8.22
N ALA A 569 10.70 -12.38 7.11
CA ALA A 569 12.08 -12.83 7.10
C ALA A 569 13.10 -11.68 7.32
N TRP A 570 12.77 -10.46 6.89
CA TRP A 570 13.66 -9.29 6.98
C TRP A 570 13.47 -8.47 8.27
N LEU A 571 12.25 -8.41 8.79
CA LEU A 571 11.89 -7.56 9.90
C LEU A 571 12.63 -7.96 11.18
N ASN A 572 13.19 -6.97 11.85
CA ASN A 572 13.95 -7.16 13.10
C ASN A 572 13.38 -6.22 14.16
N GLN A 573 14.11 -5.18 14.56
CA GLN A 573 13.68 -4.29 15.65
C GLN A 573 12.96 -3.04 15.11
N TRP A 574 11.76 -2.77 15.64
CA TRP A 574 10.98 -1.59 15.28
C TRP A 574 10.87 -0.60 16.44
N ALA A 575 11.32 0.64 16.23
CA ALA A 575 11.21 1.69 17.25
C ALA A 575 9.76 2.07 17.48
N CYS A 576 9.19 1.70 18.63
CA CYS A 576 7.76 1.81 18.93
C CYS A 576 7.37 3.06 19.73
N ALA A 577 8.34 3.89 20.12
CA ALA A 577 8.09 5.08 20.92
C ALA A 577 8.80 6.34 20.39
N ARG A 578 8.22 7.52 20.64
CA ARG A 578 8.70 8.83 20.18
C ARG A 578 8.56 9.88 21.28
N SER A 579 9.44 10.87 21.34
CA SER A 579 9.36 11.99 22.30
C SER A 579 8.50 13.16 21.81
N PHE A 580 8.13 13.17 20.52
CA PHE A 580 7.41 14.27 19.87
C PHE A 580 6.24 13.74 19.02
N GLY A 581 5.14 14.50 18.99
CA GLY A 581 3.91 14.18 18.25
C GLY A 581 2.68 14.08 19.14
N LEU A 582 1.61 13.53 18.59
CA LEU A 582 0.39 13.15 19.32
C LEU A 582 0.37 11.65 19.53
N GLY A 583 -0.28 11.16 20.59
CA GLY A 583 -0.40 9.73 20.86
C GLY A 583 -0.71 9.40 22.31
N SER A 584 -0.81 8.12 22.60
CA SER A 584 -0.86 7.61 23.97
C SER A 584 0.54 7.57 24.58
N ARG A 585 0.66 7.84 25.87
CA ARG A 585 1.96 7.79 26.58
C ARG A 585 2.30 6.37 26.99
N LEU A 586 3.59 6.02 26.97
CA LEU A 586 4.03 4.75 27.54
C LEU A 586 3.73 4.72 29.05
N PRO A 587 3.06 3.68 29.58
CA PRO A 587 2.65 3.64 30.98
C PRO A 587 3.81 3.71 31.99
N TRP A 588 4.95 3.10 31.66
CA TRP A 588 6.12 3.01 32.52
C TRP A 588 7.19 4.08 32.23
N ASP A 589 7.06 4.81 31.12
CA ASP A 589 7.98 5.87 30.74
C ASP A 589 7.23 7.00 29.99
N PRO A 590 6.48 7.86 30.72
CA PRO A 590 5.57 8.83 30.11
C PRO A 590 6.25 9.95 29.30
N THR A 591 7.59 9.98 29.29
CA THR A 591 8.39 10.88 28.45
C THR A 591 8.26 10.52 26.97
N PHE A 592 7.92 9.26 26.66
CA PHE A 592 7.67 8.78 25.32
C PHE A 592 6.18 8.52 25.05
N LEU A 593 5.78 8.80 23.82
CA LEU A 593 4.50 8.45 23.22
C LEU A 593 4.67 7.17 22.39
N VAL A 594 3.65 6.32 22.38
CA VAL A 594 3.53 5.18 21.45
C VAL A 594 3.36 5.73 20.04
N GLU A 595 4.16 5.23 19.10
CA GLU A 595 4.09 5.70 17.73
C GLU A 595 2.95 5.05 16.94
N SER A 596 2.53 5.74 15.88
CA SER A 596 1.34 5.45 15.07
C SER A 596 1.26 4.05 14.45
N LEU A 597 2.38 3.39 14.13
CA LEU A 597 2.38 2.02 13.58
C LEU A 597 2.41 0.94 14.68
N SER A 598 2.52 1.34 15.96
CA SER A 598 2.58 0.45 17.12
C SER A 598 1.27 0.44 17.92
N ASP A 599 0.58 1.59 18.03
CA ASP A 599 -0.76 1.69 18.66
C ASP A 599 -1.91 1.26 17.72
N SER A 600 -1.59 0.86 16.48
CA SER A 600 -2.56 0.58 15.42
C SER A 600 -2.63 -0.88 14.99
N THR A 601 -2.10 -1.80 15.80
CA THR A 601 -1.90 -3.20 15.38
C THR A 601 -3.07 -4.12 15.75
N ILE A 602 -3.84 -3.79 16.79
CA ILE A 602 -4.95 -4.62 17.29
C ILE A 602 -6.27 -3.85 17.57
N TYR A 603 -6.36 -2.57 17.20
CA TYR A 603 -7.54 -1.71 17.45
C TYR A 603 -8.86 -2.23 16.84
N MET A 604 -8.78 -3.20 15.94
CA MET A 604 -9.94 -3.87 15.36
C MET A 604 -10.77 -4.58 16.43
N SER A 605 -10.11 -5.05 17.49
CA SER A 605 -10.76 -5.61 18.68
C SER A 605 -11.54 -4.53 19.45
N TYR A 606 -11.00 -3.32 19.57
CA TYR A 606 -11.67 -2.19 20.23
C TYR A 606 -12.96 -1.74 19.51
N TYR A 607 -13.03 -1.85 18.18
CA TYR A 607 -14.29 -1.56 17.44
C TYR A 607 -15.49 -2.38 17.93
N THR A 608 -15.26 -3.60 18.41
CA THR A 608 -16.34 -4.48 18.88
C THR A 608 -17.05 -3.92 20.12
N VAL A 609 -16.36 -3.10 20.92
CA VAL A 609 -16.89 -2.59 22.20
C VAL A 609 -17.04 -1.07 22.26
N ALA A 610 -16.44 -0.32 21.32
CA ALA A 610 -16.45 1.14 21.32
C ALA A 610 -17.86 1.77 21.47
N HIS A 611 -18.88 1.24 20.78
CA HIS A 611 -20.25 1.76 20.89
C HIS A 611 -20.86 1.66 22.29
N LEU A 612 -20.43 0.68 23.10
CA LEU A 612 -20.89 0.49 24.48
C LEU A 612 -20.13 1.35 25.48
N LEU A 613 -18.87 1.67 25.16
CA LEU A 613 -17.98 2.45 26.02
C LEU A 613 -18.12 3.96 25.80
N GLN A 614 -18.23 4.42 24.55
CA GLN A 614 -18.23 5.85 24.19
C GLN A 614 -19.42 6.32 23.32
N GLY A 615 -20.37 5.44 22.99
CA GLY A 615 -21.67 5.83 22.42
C GLY A 615 -21.63 6.61 21.09
N GLY A 616 -20.57 6.46 20.29
CA GLY A 616 -20.38 7.19 19.02
C GLY A 616 -19.77 8.58 19.15
N VAL A 617 -19.41 9.02 20.36
CA VAL A 617 -18.67 10.26 20.58
C VAL A 617 -17.20 10.00 20.29
N VAL A 618 -16.71 10.49 19.16
CA VAL A 618 -15.40 10.07 18.61
C VAL A 618 -14.21 10.35 19.54
N ASN A 619 -14.26 11.43 20.31
CA ASN A 619 -13.20 11.78 21.27
C ASN A 619 -13.35 11.10 22.64
N GLY A 620 -14.34 10.22 22.84
CA GLY A 620 -14.53 9.53 24.12
C GLY A 620 -14.86 10.43 25.30
N SER A 621 -15.27 11.69 25.06
CA SER A 621 -15.57 12.66 26.12
C SER A 621 -16.86 12.37 26.89
N GLN A 622 -17.71 11.48 26.37
CA GLN A 622 -18.97 11.09 27.00
C GLN A 622 -18.94 9.61 27.34
N THR A 623 -19.54 9.28 28.48
CA THR A 623 -19.76 7.90 28.90
C THR A 623 -20.81 7.25 28.02
N GLY A 624 -20.49 6.07 27.48
CA GLY A 624 -21.39 5.29 26.65
C GLY A 624 -22.56 4.67 27.41
N PRO A 625 -23.42 3.91 26.71
CA PRO A 625 -24.68 3.37 27.26
C PRO A 625 -24.49 2.42 28.44
N LEU A 626 -23.31 1.79 28.59
CA LEU A 626 -23.03 0.94 29.76
C LEU A 626 -22.62 1.74 31.00
N GLY A 627 -22.40 3.05 30.93
CA GLY A 627 -22.04 3.84 32.12
C GLY A 627 -20.65 3.48 32.70
N ILE A 628 -19.75 2.93 31.89
CA ILE A 628 -18.38 2.55 32.30
C ILE A 628 -17.45 3.72 32.01
N THR A 629 -16.70 4.16 33.03
CA THR A 629 -15.74 5.26 32.87
C THR A 629 -14.34 4.74 32.53
N PRO A 630 -13.47 5.54 31.88
CA PRO A 630 -12.15 5.09 31.45
C PRO A 630 -11.25 4.58 32.59
N ASP A 631 -11.34 5.18 33.78
CA ASP A 631 -10.59 4.80 34.98
C ASP A 631 -10.92 3.39 35.50
N GLN A 632 -12.08 2.83 35.11
CA GLN A 632 -12.49 1.49 35.48
C GLN A 632 -11.93 0.40 34.55
N LEU A 633 -11.35 0.78 33.41
CA LEU A 633 -10.82 -0.14 32.39
C LEU A 633 -9.35 -0.49 32.68
N THR A 634 -9.13 -1.33 33.69
CA THR A 634 -7.80 -1.84 34.06
C THR A 634 -7.30 -2.91 33.08
N ASP A 635 -6.03 -3.28 33.20
CA ASP A 635 -5.43 -4.32 32.34
C ASP A 635 -6.17 -5.67 32.48
N GLU A 636 -6.60 -6.03 33.69
CA GLU A 636 -7.38 -7.26 33.95
C GLU A 636 -8.79 -7.19 33.36
N VAL A 637 -9.41 -6.00 33.34
CA VAL A 637 -10.70 -5.76 32.71
C VAL A 637 -10.59 -5.93 31.19
N TRP A 638 -9.54 -5.38 30.57
CA TRP A 638 -9.27 -5.57 29.14
C TRP A 638 -8.96 -7.03 28.79
N ASP A 639 -8.16 -7.73 29.60
CA ASP A 639 -7.88 -9.16 29.42
C ASP A 639 -9.14 -10.03 29.48
N PHE A 640 -10.13 -9.65 30.29
CA PHE A 640 -11.42 -10.31 30.35
C PHE A 640 -12.29 -10.00 29.13
N ILE A 641 -12.47 -8.71 28.79
CA ILE A 641 -13.31 -8.27 27.66
C ILE A 641 -12.81 -8.87 26.34
N LEU A 642 -11.49 -8.88 26.12
CA LEU A 642 -10.87 -9.28 24.86
C LEU A 642 -10.47 -10.75 24.86
N SER A 643 -11.39 -11.60 25.31
CA SER A 643 -11.18 -13.03 25.38
C SER A 643 -12.43 -13.85 25.06
N ASN A 644 -12.22 -15.12 24.72
CA ASN A 644 -13.33 -16.05 24.61
C ASN A 644 -13.93 -16.37 25.99
N PRO A 645 -15.27 -16.48 26.10
CA PRO A 645 -15.92 -17.00 27.29
C PRO A 645 -15.37 -18.39 27.64
N SER A 646 -14.98 -18.59 28.90
CA SER A 646 -14.49 -19.88 29.39
C SER A 646 -14.89 -20.08 30.87
N PRO A 647 -15.25 -21.31 31.30
CA PRO A 647 -15.53 -21.62 32.70
C PRO A 647 -14.38 -21.25 33.66
N ASP A 648 -13.14 -21.30 33.17
CA ASP A 648 -11.93 -21.02 33.95
C ASP A 648 -11.60 -19.52 34.03
N ARG A 649 -12.24 -18.67 33.20
CA ARG A 649 -11.96 -17.23 33.13
C ARG A 649 -13.14 -16.45 33.72
N LYS A 650 -13.04 -16.18 35.03
CA LYS A 650 -14.05 -15.39 35.77
C LYS A 650 -13.85 -13.89 35.55
N PRO A 651 -14.94 -13.08 35.64
CA PRO A 651 -14.84 -11.63 35.64
C PRO A 651 -13.87 -11.15 36.74
N PRO A 652 -13.00 -10.16 36.45
CA PRO A 652 -12.07 -9.63 37.42
C PRO A 652 -12.79 -8.87 38.53
N SER A 653 -12.12 -8.73 39.68
CA SER A 653 -12.59 -7.83 40.75
C SER A 653 -12.55 -6.39 40.25
N SER A 654 -13.72 -5.81 39.98
CA SER A 654 -13.84 -4.43 39.47
C SER A 654 -15.11 -3.76 40.02
N THR A 655 -15.18 -2.44 39.89
CA THR A 655 -16.40 -1.67 40.18
C THR A 655 -17.46 -1.79 39.08
N ILE A 656 -17.13 -2.44 37.96
CA ILE A 656 -18.04 -2.64 36.84
C ILE A 656 -18.95 -3.83 37.15
N PRO A 657 -20.29 -3.67 37.08
CA PRO A 657 -21.23 -4.78 37.21
C PRO A 657 -20.91 -5.93 36.25
N THR A 658 -20.93 -7.17 36.75
CA THR A 658 -20.59 -8.37 35.98
C THR A 658 -21.37 -8.52 34.67
N GLU A 659 -22.66 -8.21 34.67
CA GLU A 659 -23.52 -8.23 33.48
C GLU A 659 -22.97 -7.35 32.34
N LYS A 660 -22.42 -6.18 32.68
CA LYS A 660 -21.86 -5.25 31.69
C LYS A 660 -20.53 -5.76 31.12
N LEU A 661 -19.69 -6.39 31.95
CA LEU A 661 -18.46 -7.04 31.50
C LEU A 661 -18.77 -8.21 30.56
N LEU A 662 -19.77 -9.04 30.89
CA LEU A 662 -20.22 -10.13 30.04
C LEU A 662 -20.78 -9.62 28.71
N THR A 663 -21.52 -8.50 28.72
CA THR A 663 -22.00 -7.85 27.50
C THR A 663 -20.85 -7.43 26.58
N LEU A 664 -19.79 -6.81 27.13
CA LEU A 664 -18.61 -6.39 26.37
C LEU A 664 -17.83 -7.61 25.81
N GLN A 665 -17.61 -8.63 26.64
CA GLN A 665 -16.94 -9.86 26.22
C GLN A 665 -17.72 -10.58 25.10
N ARG A 666 -19.04 -10.57 25.18
CA ARG A 666 -19.92 -11.14 24.17
C ARG A 666 -19.85 -10.40 22.83
N GLU A 667 -19.89 -9.07 22.84
CA GLU A 667 -19.71 -8.27 21.62
C GLU A 667 -18.38 -8.60 20.94
N PHE A 668 -17.29 -8.64 21.71
CA PHE A 668 -15.98 -9.02 21.19
C PHE A 668 -15.99 -10.46 20.64
N SER A 669 -16.30 -11.45 21.46
CA SER A 669 -16.21 -12.86 21.10
C SER A 669 -17.18 -13.29 19.99
N TYR A 670 -18.30 -12.58 19.78
CA TYR A 670 -19.19 -12.80 18.64
C TYR A 670 -18.55 -12.32 17.34
N PHE A 671 -18.08 -11.07 17.29
CA PHE A 671 -17.56 -10.45 16.07
C PHE A 671 -16.11 -10.84 15.74
N TYR A 672 -15.29 -11.22 16.72
CA TYR A 672 -13.91 -11.68 16.51
C TYR A 672 -13.85 -13.21 16.27
N PRO A 673 -12.91 -13.74 15.47
CA PRO A 673 -11.80 -13.07 14.78
C PRO A 673 -12.25 -12.13 13.65
N MET A 674 -11.44 -11.15 13.27
CA MET A 674 -11.72 -10.30 12.10
C MET A 674 -11.70 -11.13 10.80
N ASP A 675 -12.78 -11.03 10.00
CA ASP A 675 -12.94 -11.82 8.77
C ASP A 675 -12.05 -11.31 7.64
N ILE A 676 -11.99 -9.99 7.45
CA ILE A 676 -11.19 -9.39 6.38
C ILE A 676 -10.69 -7.99 6.76
N ARG A 677 -9.42 -7.72 6.42
CA ARG A 677 -8.84 -6.38 6.43
C ARG A 677 -8.39 -5.99 5.03
N SER A 678 -8.92 -4.88 4.50
CA SER A 678 -8.57 -4.40 3.16
C SER A 678 -7.69 -3.15 3.23
N SER A 679 -6.58 -3.11 2.49
CA SER A 679 -5.57 -2.06 2.57
C SER A 679 -4.83 -1.83 1.24
N GLY A 680 -4.17 -0.68 1.10
CA GLY A 680 -3.12 -0.48 0.10
C GLY A 680 -1.90 -1.37 0.37
N LYS A 681 -1.18 -1.74 -0.70
CA LYS A 681 0.04 -2.58 -0.67
C LYS A 681 1.21 -1.97 0.10
N ASP A 682 1.22 -0.66 0.27
CA ASP A 682 2.24 0.08 1.02
C ASP A 682 2.27 -0.28 2.51
N LEU A 683 1.16 -0.81 3.04
CA LEU A 683 1.05 -1.22 4.44
C LEU A 683 1.51 -2.67 4.71
N ILE A 684 1.85 -3.46 3.68
CA ILE A 684 2.37 -4.83 3.85
C ILE A 684 3.70 -4.80 4.61
N GLY A 685 4.63 -3.92 4.20
CA GLY A 685 5.96 -3.83 4.78
C GLY A 685 6.03 -3.29 6.21
N ASN A 686 4.89 -2.96 6.81
CA ASN A 686 4.80 -2.35 8.15
C ASN A 686 3.50 -2.78 8.84
N HIS A 687 2.49 -1.90 8.90
CA HIS A 687 1.21 -2.02 9.60
C HIS A 687 0.57 -3.40 9.54
N LEU A 688 0.41 -3.98 8.35
CA LEU A 688 -0.28 -5.28 8.21
C LEU A 688 0.57 -6.42 8.80
N THR A 689 1.88 -6.38 8.62
CA THR A 689 2.80 -7.34 9.23
C THR A 689 2.85 -7.15 10.75
N PHE A 690 2.84 -5.91 11.24
CA PHE A 690 2.80 -5.63 12.67
C PHE A 690 1.48 -6.11 13.30
N ALA A 691 0.36 -5.97 12.59
CA ALA A 691 -0.91 -6.54 13.02
C ALA A 691 -0.81 -8.07 13.17
N ILE A 692 -0.15 -8.78 12.24
CA ILE A 692 0.09 -10.24 12.36
C ILE A 692 0.90 -10.55 13.63
N TYR A 693 2.04 -9.90 13.84
CA TYR A 693 2.87 -10.12 15.03
C TYR A 693 2.11 -9.89 16.34
N ASN A 694 1.44 -8.75 16.45
CA ASN A 694 0.74 -8.39 17.69
C ASN A 694 -0.49 -9.27 17.93
N HIS A 695 -1.21 -9.69 16.88
CA HIS A 695 -2.30 -10.66 17.06
C HIS A 695 -1.77 -12.03 17.51
N ALA A 696 -0.68 -12.50 16.90
CA ALA A 696 -0.07 -13.78 17.24
C ALA A 696 0.45 -13.83 18.69
N ALA A 697 0.88 -12.70 19.24
CA ALA A 697 1.33 -12.60 20.63
C ALA A 697 0.19 -12.43 21.65
N LEU A 698 -0.84 -11.63 21.31
CA LEU A 698 -1.82 -11.17 22.30
C LEU A 698 -3.10 -12.01 22.35
N PHE A 699 -3.42 -12.75 21.27
CA PHE A 699 -4.68 -13.49 21.14
C PHE A 699 -4.43 -14.98 20.86
N GLU A 700 -5.38 -15.79 21.32
CA GLU A 700 -5.45 -17.23 21.03
C GLU A 700 -5.61 -17.49 19.51
N PRO A 701 -5.18 -18.65 18.99
CA PRO A 701 -5.17 -18.93 17.55
C PRO A 701 -6.52 -18.84 16.82
N ASP A 702 -7.62 -19.05 17.53
CA ASP A 702 -8.99 -18.94 17.00
C ASP A 702 -9.49 -17.49 16.89
N LEU A 703 -8.80 -16.54 17.56
CA LEU A 703 -9.03 -15.10 17.47
C LEU A 703 -8.10 -14.40 16.47
N TRP A 704 -7.25 -15.14 15.76
CA TRP A 704 -6.36 -14.60 14.74
C TRP A 704 -7.10 -14.10 13.49
N PRO A 705 -6.62 -13.03 12.82
CA PRO A 705 -7.22 -12.53 11.58
C PRO A 705 -7.33 -13.59 10.49
N LEU A 706 -8.50 -13.71 9.86
CA LEU A 706 -8.78 -14.75 8.86
C LEU A 706 -8.27 -14.39 7.46
N SER A 707 -8.32 -13.11 7.08
CA SER A 707 -7.86 -12.67 5.77
C SER A 707 -7.38 -11.22 5.73
N MET A 708 -6.44 -10.94 4.80
CA MET A 708 -5.99 -9.60 4.47
C MET A 708 -5.91 -9.44 2.95
N ARG A 709 -6.57 -8.39 2.43
CA ARG A 709 -6.62 -8.06 1.01
C ARG A 709 -5.80 -6.81 0.74
N ALA A 710 -4.84 -6.88 -0.17
CA ALA A 710 -4.05 -5.74 -0.60
C ALA A 710 -4.45 -5.25 -2.00
N ASN A 711 -4.55 -3.93 -2.20
CA ASN A 711 -4.73 -3.30 -3.51
C ASN A 711 -3.57 -2.37 -3.87
N GLY A 712 -3.39 -2.13 -5.18
CA GLY A 712 -2.45 -1.12 -5.65
C GLY A 712 -2.85 0.31 -5.31
N HIS A 713 -1.97 1.26 -5.63
CA HIS A 713 -2.30 2.68 -5.50
C HIS A 713 -3.25 3.09 -6.62
N LEU A 714 -4.12 4.06 -6.34
CA LEU A 714 -5.01 4.61 -7.35
C LEU A 714 -4.29 5.67 -8.18
N MET A 715 -4.41 5.56 -9.50
CA MET A 715 -4.09 6.59 -10.49
C MET A 715 -5.35 7.32 -10.92
N LEU A 716 -5.19 8.54 -11.43
CA LEU A 716 -6.26 9.36 -12.00
C LEU A 716 -5.94 9.63 -13.46
N ASN A 717 -6.81 9.18 -14.37
CA ASN A 717 -6.66 9.30 -15.82
C ASN A 717 -5.30 8.82 -16.35
N GLY A 718 -4.82 7.68 -15.84
CA GLY A 718 -3.56 7.05 -16.24
C GLY A 718 -2.29 7.71 -15.68
N LYS A 719 -2.45 8.69 -14.78
CA LYS A 719 -1.34 9.41 -14.14
C LYS A 719 -1.38 9.23 -12.63
N LYS A 720 -0.21 9.22 -11.99
CA LYS A 720 -0.10 9.23 -10.53
C LYS A 720 -0.81 10.47 -9.98
N MET A 721 -1.65 10.29 -8.96
CA MET A 721 -2.28 11.42 -8.31
C MET A 721 -1.24 12.27 -7.59
N SER A 722 -1.23 13.57 -7.88
CA SER A 722 -0.39 14.54 -7.18
C SER A 722 -1.06 15.90 -7.13
N LYS A 723 -1.05 16.50 -5.94
CA LYS A 723 -1.52 17.88 -5.73
C LYS A 723 -0.67 18.88 -6.53
N SER A 724 0.64 18.62 -6.65
CA SER A 724 1.58 19.50 -7.38
C SER A 724 1.31 19.59 -8.88
N THR A 725 0.78 18.53 -9.48
CA THR A 725 0.50 18.51 -10.92
C THR A 725 -0.94 18.92 -11.23
N GLY A 726 -1.73 19.31 -10.22
CA GLY A 726 -3.16 19.57 -10.33
C GLY A 726 -4.02 18.32 -10.61
N ASN A 727 -3.43 17.12 -10.62
CA ASN A 727 -4.12 15.88 -10.94
C ASN A 727 -4.46 15.12 -9.64
N SER A 728 -5.42 15.65 -8.89
CA SER A 728 -5.89 15.06 -7.62
C SER A 728 -7.37 15.34 -7.45
N LEU A 729 -8.10 14.39 -6.86
CA LEU A 729 -9.48 14.55 -6.43
C LEU A 729 -9.60 14.11 -4.98
N THR A 730 -10.29 14.91 -4.17
CA THR A 730 -10.80 14.44 -2.89
C THR A 730 -11.98 13.49 -3.09
N LEU A 731 -12.36 12.73 -2.05
CA LEU A 731 -13.60 11.96 -2.04
C LEU A 731 -14.78 12.91 -2.28
N ARG A 732 -14.85 14.02 -1.52
CA ARG A 732 -15.89 15.05 -1.72
C ARG A 732 -15.93 15.58 -3.16
N ASP A 733 -14.78 15.94 -3.74
CA ASP A 733 -14.72 16.43 -5.13
C ASP A 733 -15.31 15.42 -6.12
N SER A 734 -15.03 14.12 -5.93
CA SER A 734 -15.58 13.08 -6.80
C SER A 734 -17.10 12.92 -6.67
N LEU A 735 -17.63 13.07 -5.45
CA LEU A 735 -19.06 13.01 -5.16
C LEU A 735 -19.79 14.21 -5.76
N ASP A 736 -19.27 15.42 -5.57
CA ASP A 736 -19.87 16.65 -6.10
C ASP A 736 -19.85 16.64 -7.64
N LYS A 737 -18.81 16.03 -8.21
CA LYS A 737 -18.63 15.94 -9.66
C LYS A 737 -19.55 14.89 -10.29
N PHE A 738 -19.57 13.66 -9.77
CA PHE A 738 -20.21 12.53 -10.45
C PHE A 738 -21.43 11.95 -9.71
N GLY A 739 -21.64 12.26 -8.44
CA GLY A 739 -22.55 11.52 -7.56
C GLY A 739 -21.89 10.27 -6.95
N ALA A 740 -22.50 9.72 -5.91
CA ALA A 740 -22.00 8.57 -5.17
C ALA A 740 -21.96 7.30 -6.02
N ASP A 741 -23.07 6.92 -6.66
CA ASP A 741 -23.15 5.64 -7.36
C ASP A 741 -22.27 5.61 -8.61
N ALA A 742 -22.21 6.71 -9.36
CA ALA A 742 -21.32 6.81 -10.52
C ALA A 742 -19.84 6.74 -10.12
N THR A 743 -19.46 7.38 -9.01
CA THR A 743 -18.12 7.28 -8.44
C THR A 743 -17.81 5.85 -8.02
N ARG A 744 -18.73 5.18 -7.32
CA ARG A 744 -18.57 3.79 -6.87
C ARG A 744 -18.43 2.81 -8.04
N LEU A 745 -19.21 2.99 -9.12
CA LEU A 745 -19.09 2.21 -10.35
C LEU A 745 -17.69 2.35 -10.96
N ALA A 746 -17.18 3.57 -11.07
CA ALA A 746 -15.83 3.81 -11.59
C ALA A 746 -14.73 3.24 -10.67
N LEU A 747 -14.92 3.27 -9.34
CA LEU A 747 -13.98 2.65 -8.39
C LEU A 747 -14.01 1.11 -8.43
N ALA A 748 -15.17 0.50 -8.70
CA ALA A 748 -15.26 -0.93 -8.95
C ALA A 748 -14.51 -1.31 -10.25
N ASP A 749 -14.66 -0.54 -11.32
CA ASP A 749 -13.99 -0.78 -12.60
C ASP A 749 -12.48 -0.47 -12.59
N ALA A 750 -12.00 0.31 -11.62
CA ALA A 750 -10.62 0.81 -11.57
C ALA A 750 -9.55 -0.29 -11.48
N GLY A 751 -9.87 -1.44 -10.86
CA GLY A 751 -8.97 -2.58 -10.71
C GLY A 751 -9.09 -3.28 -9.36
N ASP A 752 -8.76 -4.57 -9.30
CA ASP A 752 -8.93 -5.40 -8.10
C ASP A 752 -7.64 -5.99 -7.53
N GLY A 753 -6.55 -6.00 -8.30
CA GLY A 753 -5.27 -6.60 -7.89
C GLY A 753 -4.34 -5.68 -7.08
N ILE A 754 -3.12 -6.18 -6.85
CA ILE A 754 -2.03 -5.44 -6.19
C ILE A 754 -1.35 -4.42 -7.12
N GLU A 755 -1.55 -4.56 -8.42
CA GLU A 755 -1.13 -3.57 -9.41
C GLU A 755 -1.89 -2.26 -9.25
N ASP A 756 -1.27 -1.15 -9.63
CA ASP A 756 -1.89 0.17 -9.50
C ASP A 756 -3.18 0.24 -10.34
N ALA A 757 -4.25 0.69 -9.69
CA ALA A 757 -5.58 0.82 -10.28
C ALA A 757 -5.73 2.18 -10.95
N ASN A 758 -6.71 2.33 -11.83
CA ASN A 758 -6.94 3.60 -12.55
C ASN A 758 -8.39 4.07 -12.46
N PHE A 759 -8.60 5.24 -11.87
CA PHE A 759 -9.88 5.94 -11.95
C PHE A 759 -9.92 6.79 -13.21
N GLU A 760 -10.88 6.51 -14.08
CA GLU A 760 -11.11 7.30 -15.30
C GLU A 760 -12.37 8.15 -15.16
N GLU A 761 -12.22 9.47 -15.20
CA GLU A 761 -13.34 10.41 -15.08
C GLU A 761 -14.37 10.23 -16.21
N LYS A 762 -13.92 9.81 -17.40
CA LYS A 762 -14.82 9.50 -18.52
C LYS A 762 -15.72 8.30 -18.21
N THR A 763 -15.20 7.30 -17.49
CA THR A 763 -15.98 6.14 -17.06
C THR A 763 -17.01 6.55 -16.00
N ALA A 764 -16.62 7.37 -15.02
CA ALA A 764 -17.55 7.92 -14.04
C ALA A 764 -18.66 8.76 -14.70
N ASN A 765 -18.30 9.65 -15.63
CA ASN A 765 -19.28 10.44 -16.37
C ASN A 765 -20.23 9.57 -17.23
N ALA A 766 -19.72 8.51 -17.86
CA ALA A 766 -20.55 7.57 -18.60
C ALA A 766 -21.49 6.79 -17.67
N ALA A 767 -21.07 6.50 -16.43
CA ALA A 767 -21.90 5.81 -15.44
C ALA A 767 -23.15 6.62 -15.05
N ILE A 768 -23.04 7.95 -14.92
CA ILE A 768 -24.19 8.85 -14.68
C ILE A 768 -25.27 8.61 -15.74
N MET A 769 -24.88 8.67 -17.00
CA MET A 769 -25.80 8.48 -18.13
C MET A 769 -26.42 7.09 -18.12
N ARG A 770 -25.62 6.05 -17.86
CA ARG A 770 -26.12 4.66 -17.81
C ARG A 770 -27.15 4.47 -16.70
N LEU A 771 -26.82 4.89 -15.47
CA LEU A 771 -27.72 4.78 -14.31
C LEU A 771 -29.04 5.51 -14.56
N TYR A 772 -28.97 6.78 -14.98
CA TYR A 772 -30.16 7.57 -15.28
C TYR A 772 -31.06 6.91 -16.34
N THR A 773 -30.48 6.50 -17.48
CA THR A 773 -31.27 5.86 -18.55
C THR A 773 -31.82 4.49 -18.16
N LEU A 774 -31.14 3.79 -17.25
CA LEU A 774 -31.60 2.51 -16.75
C LEU A 774 -32.77 2.69 -15.78
N ILE A 775 -32.75 3.73 -14.92
CA ILE A 775 -33.90 4.10 -14.08
C ILE A 775 -35.11 4.38 -14.97
N GLU A 776 -34.99 5.28 -15.95
CA GLU A 776 -36.09 5.63 -16.87
C GLU A 776 -36.65 4.38 -17.58
N TRP A 777 -35.75 3.49 -18.04
CA TRP A 777 -36.17 2.25 -18.68
C TRP A 777 -36.91 1.31 -17.72
N CYS A 778 -36.43 1.16 -16.48
CA CYS A 778 -37.06 0.32 -15.47
C CYS A 778 -38.46 0.85 -15.09
N GLU A 779 -38.59 2.16 -14.90
CA GLU A 779 -39.88 2.83 -14.65
C GLU A 779 -40.86 2.61 -15.80
N GLU A 780 -40.42 2.88 -17.04
CA GLU A 780 -41.26 2.69 -18.23
C GLU A 780 -41.64 1.21 -18.41
N ALA A 781 -40.71 0.29 -18.24
CA ALA A 781 -40.94 -1.14 -18.42
C ALA A 781 -41.92 -1.68 -17.36
N MET A 782 -41.75 -1.31 -16.09
CA MET A 782 -42.65 -1.75 -15.02
C MET A 782 -44.03 -1.08 -15.11
N GLY A 783 -44.11 0.19 -15.54
CA GLY A 783 -45.39 0.83 -15.83
C GLY A 783 -46.18 0.08 -16.91
N LYS A 784 -45.52 -0.36 -17.98
CA LYS A 784 -46.16 -1.22 -19.00
C LYS A 784 -46.60 -2.58 -18.44
N VAL A 785 -45.80 -3.20 -17.57
CA VAL A 785 -46.16 -4.47 -16.90
C VAL A 785 -47.40 -4.31 -16.03
N ARG A 786 -47.54 -3.16 -15.34
CA ARG A 786 -48.71 -2.83 -14.50
C ARG A 786 -49.93 -2.34 -15.29
N GLY A 787 -49.81 -2.13 -16.60
CA GLY A 787 -50.87 -1.55 -17.44
C GLY A 787 -51.05 -0.04 -17.29
N GLU A 788 -50.08 0.65 -16.68
CA GLU A 788 -50.03 2.10 -16.46
C GLU A 788 -49.50 2.83 -17.71
N ILE A 789 -50.14 2.64 -18.86
CA ILE A 789 -49.66 3.17 -20.14
C ILE A 789 -50.27 4.57 -20.38
N PRO A 790 -49.49 5.58 -20.80
CA PRO A 790 -50.03 6.87 -21.24
C PRO A 790 -51.03 6.70 -22.40
N ALA A 791 -52.17 7.41 -22.34
CA ALA A 791 -53.22 7.34 -23.35
C ALA A 791 -52.65 7.55 -24.77
N GLY A 792 -52.85 6.58 -25.67
CA GLY A 792 -52.45 6.66 -27.08
C GLY A 792 -51.15 5.94 -27.48
N LYS A 793 -50.49 5.19 -26.59
CA LYS A 793 -49.38 4.28 -26.96
C LYS A 793 -49.80 2.82 -26.81
N GLU A 794 -49.80 2.05 -27.90
CA GLU A 794 -49.88 0.59 -27.83
C GLU A 794 -48.51 0.02 -27.40
N THR A 795 -48.47 -0.79 -26.35
CA THR A 795 -47.26 -1.52 -25.97
C THR A 795 -47.51 -3.01 -25.91
N LYS A 796 -46.75 -3.76 -26.71
CA LYS A 796 -46.75 -5.22 -26.74
C LYS A 796 -45.93 -5.74 -25.56
N ILE A 797 -46.59 -6.09 -24.46
CA ILE A 797 -46.03 -6.95 -23.41
C ILE A 797 -46.82 -8.25 -23.40
N ARG A 798 -46.09 -9.38 -23.38
CA ARG A 798 -46.70 -10.71 -23.29
C ARG A 798 -46.84 -11.16 -21.84
N THR A 799 -47.89 -11.90 -21.57
CA THR A 799 -48.23 -12.48 -20.26
C THR A 799 -48.59 -13.96 -20.42
N GLY A 800 -48.41 -14.76 -19.36
CA GLY A 800 -48.67 -16.20 -19.38
C GLY A 800 -47.70 -16.94 -18.47
N GLY A 801 -47.86 -18.26 -18.33
CA GLY A 801 -46.89 -19.11 -17.63
C GLY A 801 -45.70 -19.48 -18.53
N LYS A 802 -44.77 -20.29 -17.99
CA LYS A 802 -43.57 -20.73 -18.71
C LYS A 802 -43.86 -21.53 -19.99
N GLU A 803 -45.03 -22.12 -20.11
CA GLU A 803 -45.53 -22.78 -21.31
C GLU A 803 -45.65 -21.83 -22.52
N THR A 804 -45.81 -20.53 -22.25
CA THR A 804 -45.89 -19.48 -23.29
C THR A 804 -44.53 -18.91 -23.68
N TYR A 805 -43.44 -19.39 -23.06
CA TYR A 805 -42.09 -18.90 -23.32
C TYR A 805 -41.63 -19.29 -24.72
N SER A 806 -41.30 -18.27 -25.51
CA SER A 806 -40.57 -18.42 -26.75
C SER A 806 -39.14 -18.93 -26.49
N TYR A 807 -38.44 -19.32 -27.55
CA TYR A 807 -37.03 -19.69 -27.44
C TYR A 807 -36.17 -18.56 -26.86
N HIS A 808 -36.44 -17.30 -27.24
CA HIS A 808 -35.71 -16.14 -26.72
C HIS A 808 -36.00 -15.84 -25.26
N ASP A 809 -37.21 -16.16 -24.77
CA ASP A 809 -37.57 -16.06 -23.36
C ASP A 809 -36.72 -17.03 -22.51
N LYS A 810 -36.60 -18.27 -22.98
CA LYS A 810 -35.78 -19.31 -22.32
C LYS A 810 -34.30 -18.94 -22.31
N VAL A 811 -33.77 -18.44 -23.43
CA VAL A 811 -32.39 -17.95 -23.52
C VAL A 811 -32.16 -16.81 -22.51
N PHE A 812 -33.04 -15.81 -22.48
CA PHE A 812 -32.87 -14.68 -21.58
C PHE A 812 -32.96 -15.08 -20.10
N GLU A 813 -33.89 -15.96 -19.73
CA GLU A 813 -33.96 -16.52 -18.37
C GLU A 813 -32.64 -17.21 -17.98
N GLN A 814 -32.03 -17.98 -18.89
CA GLN A 814 -30.74 -18.63 -18.68
C GLN A 814 -29.55 -17.64 -18.62
N GLU A 815 -29.58 -16.53 -19.36
CA GLU A 815 -28.54 -15.50 -19.31
C GLU A 815 -28.58 -14.67 -18.02
N VAL A 816 -29.79 -14.35 -17.52
CA VAL A 816 -29.95 -13.73 -16.19
C VAL A 816 -29.43 -14.68 -15.11
N ALA A 817 -29.77 -15.95 -15.23
CA ALA A 817 -29.32 -17.02 -14.35
C ALA A 817 -27.79 -17.19 -14.30
N ASP A 818 -27.14 -17.18 -15.46
CA ASP A 818 -25.68 -17.24 -15.60
C ASP A 818 -25.01 -15.99 -14.99
N SER A 819 -25.60 -14.80 -15.21
CA SER A 819 -25.12 -13.54 -14.64
C SER A 819 -25.15 -13.57 -13.10
N ILE A 820 -26.22 -14.09 -12.48
CA ILE A 820 -26.30 -14.27 -11.01
C ILE A 820 -25.15 -15.16 -10.52
N THR A 821 -24.89 -16.27 -11.21
CA THR A 821 -23.89 -17.27 -10.82
C THR A 821 -22.47 -16.70 -10.90
N LYS A 822 -22.11 -16.09 -12.04
CA LYS A 822 -20.79 -15.48 -12.25
C LYS A 822 -20.53 -14.33 -11.30
N THR A 823 -21.51 -13.44 -11.15
CA THR A 823 -21.39 -12.27 -10.27
C THR A 823 -21.16 -12.69 -8.82
N LYS A 824 -21.86 -13.75 -8.35
CA LYS A 824 -21.63 -14.30 -7.01
C LYS A 824 -20.18 -14.75 -6.82
N ALA A 825 -19.66 -15.55 -7.76
CA ALA A 825 -18.29 -16.03 -7.71
C ALA A 825 -17.26 -14.87 -7.71
N HIS A 826 -17.53 -13.81 -8.46
CA HIS A 826 -16.67 -12.62 -8.48
C HIS A 826 -16.69 -11.84 -7.16
N TYR A 827 -17.85 -11.66 -6.52
CA TYR A 827 -17.91 -11.04 -5.19
C TYR A 827 -17.22 -11.88 -4.11
N GLU A 828 -17.37 -13.22 -4.13
CA GLU A 828 -16.68 -14.14 -3.23
C GLU A 828 -15.16 -14.04 -3.37
N ALA A 829 -14.67 -13.90 -4.60
CA ALA A 829 -13.25 -13.70 -4.91
C ALA A 829 -12.75 -12.27 -4.67
N THR A 830 -13.63 -11.31 -4.33
CA THR A 830 -13.31 -9.88 -4.20
C THR A 830 -12.86 -9.17 -5.48
N ASN A 831 -13.35 -9.67 -6.63
CA ASN A 831 -13.10 -9.15 -7.98
C ASN A 831 -14.29 -8.26 -8.40
N TYR A 832 -14.33 -7.04 -7.89
CA TYR A 832 -15.45 -6.12 -8.07
C TYR A 832 -15.60 -5.59 -9.49
N LYS A 833 -14.51 -5.53 -10.26
CA LYS A 833 -14.53 -5.18 -11.68
C LYS A 833 -15.28 -6.23 -12.49
N ASP A 834 -14.97 -7.51 -12.26
CA ASP A 834 -15.65 -8.62 -12.94
C ASP A 834 -17.09 -8.79 -12.44
N ALA A 835 -17.33 -8.57 -11.14
CA ALA A 835 -18.69 -8.52 -10.59
C ALA A 835 -19.54 -7.41 -11.24
N LEU A 836 -18.96 -6.22 -11.45
CA LEU A 836 -19.63 -5.14 -12.18
C LEU A 836 -19.84 -5.50 -13.66
N LYS A 837 -18.86 -6.14 -14.30
CA LYS A 837 -18.96 -6.58 -15.68
C LYS A 837 -20.15 -7.52 -15.89
N ASP A 838 -20.18 -8.63 -15.16
CA ASP A 838 -21.20 -9.65 -15.39
C ASP A 838 -22.54 -9.27 -14.74
N GLY A 839 -22.52 -8.66 -13.55
CA GLY A 839 -23.71 -8.31 -12.77
C GLY A 839 -24.42 -7.03 -13.21
N PHE A 840 -23.79 -6.21 -14.05
CA PHE A 840 -24.36 -4.94 -14.51
C PHE A 840 -24.26 -4.76 -16.03
N TYR A 841 -23.07 -4.87 -16.63
CA TYR A 841 -22.90 -4.58 -18.07
C TYR A 841 -23.38 -5.72 -18.99
N GLU A 842 -23.01 -6.96 -18.71
CA GLU A 842 -23.45 -8.12 -19.50
C GLU A 842 -24.94 -8.40 -19.29
N LEU A 843 -25.45 -8.23 -18.06
CA LEU A 843 -26.88 -8.33 -17.76
C LEU A 843 -27.71 -7.33 -18.59
N GLN A 844 -27.27 -6.07 -18.69
CA GLN A 844 -27.90 -5.07 -19.57
C GLN A 844 -27.81 -5.46 -21.05
N SER A 845 -26.69 -6.01 -21.48
CA SER A 845 -26.48 -6.46 -22.86
C SER A 845 -27.40 -7.63 -23.22
N ALA A 846 -27.61 -8.57 -22.29
CA ALA A 846 -28.60 -9.65 -22.42
C ALA A 846 -30.03 -9.09 -22.58
N ARG A 847 -30.39 -8.10 -21.75
CA ARG A 847 -31.69 -7.40 -21.85
C ARG A 847 -31.86 -6.65 -23.16
N ASP A 848 -30.83 -5.96 -23.65
CA ASP A 848 -30.91 -5.21 -24.91
C ASP A 848 -31.09 -6.15 -26.10
N TRP A 849 -30.36 -7.27 -26.11
CA TRP A 849 -30.52 -8.31 -27.11
C TRP A 849 -31.93 -8.91 -27.07
N TYR A 850 -32.40 -9.28 -25.87
CA TYR A 850 -33.74 -9.81 -25.67
C TYR A 850 -34.83 -8.84 -26.17
N ARG A 851 -34.69 -7.55 -25.88
CA ARG A 851 -35.56 -6.50 -26.42
C ARG A 851 -35.52 -6.43 -27.95
N GLU A 852 -34.34 -6.53 -28.57
CA GLU A 852 -34.19 -6.50 -30.03
C GLU A 852 -34.87 -7.72 -30.69
N VAL A 853 -34.61 -8.93 -30.20
CA VAL A 853 -35.16 -10.16 -30.82
C VAL A 853 -36.65 -10.39 -30.54
N THR A 854 -37.22 -9.68 -29.57
CA THR A 854 -38.65 -9.71 -29.26
C THR A 854 -39.40 -8.46 -29.69
N ALA A 855 -38.79 -7.56 -30.47
CA ALA A 855 -39.42 -6.29 -30.85
C ALA A 855 -40.81 -6.45 -31.51
N ASP A 856 -41.01 -7.50 -32.31
CA ASP A 856 -42.26 -7.76 -33.02
C ASP A 856 -43.37 -8.34 -32.13
N THR A 857 -42.99 -9.19 -31.17
CA THR A 857 -43.90 -9.98 -30.32
C THR A 857 -44.07 -9.40 -28.93
N GLY A 858 -43.16 -8.54 -28.48
CA GLY A 858 -43.10 -8.01 -27.13
C GLY A 858 -42.26 -8.88 -26.18
N MET A 859 -41.65 -8.23 -25.18
CA MET A 859 -41.01 -8.91 -24.06
C MET A 859 -42.07 -9.53 -23.12
N HIS A 860 -41.68 -10.56 -22.37
CA HIS A 860 -42.55 -11.22 -21.41
C HIS A 860 -42.51 -10.51 -20.04
N ALA A 861 -43.68 -10.20 -19.46
CA ALA A 861 -43.83 -9.44 -18.22
C ALA A 861 -42.99 -10.01 -17.06
N THR A 862 -43.10 -11.32 -16.80
CA THR A 862 -42.35 -12.03 -15.75
C THR A 862 -40.83 -11.91 -15.91
N LEU A 863 -40.34 -11.91 -17.14
CA LEU A 863 -38.90 -11.81 -17.41
C LEU A 863 -38.40 -10.37 -17.30
N VAL A 864 -39.23 -9.39 -17.65
CA VAL A 864 -38.94 -7.98 -17.39
C VAL A 864 -38.84 -7.73 -15.88
N GLU A 865 -39.81 -8.20 -15.10
CA GLU A 865 -39.77 -8.08 -13.63
C GLU A 865 -38.56 -8.80 -13.03
N LEU A 866 -38.27 -10.03 -13.49
CA LEU A 866 -37.08 -10.78 -13.09
C LEU A 866 -35.80 -9.97 -13.36
N PHE A 867 -35.67 -9.36 -14.54
CA PHE A 867 -34.52 -8.53 -14.89
C PHE A 867 -34.42 -7.30 -13.99
N VAL A 868 -35.52 -6.55 -13.78
CA VAL A 868 -35.50 -5.33 -12.96
C VAL A 868 -35.09 -5.66 -11.52
N ARG A 869 -35.67 -6.72 -10.94
CA ARG A 869 -35.32 -7.21 -9.60
C ARG A 869 -33.87 -7.66 -9.53
N THR A 870 -33.42 -8.47 -10.48
CA THR A 870 -32.04 -8.98 -10.50
C THR A 870 -31.03 -7.85 -10.70
N SER A 871 -31.33 -6.87 -11.55
CA SER A 871 -30.48 -5.69 -11.77
C SER A 871 -30.30 -4.89 -10.49
N ALA A 872 -31.37 -4.68 -9.71
CA ALA A 872 -31.27 -4.01 -8.42
C ALA A 872 -30.42 -4.80 -7.42
N LEU A 873 -30.58 -6.13 -7.38
CA LEU A 873 -29.86 -6.98 -6.41
C LEU A 873 -28.38 -7.15 -6.74
N LEU A 874 -28.00 -7.45 -7.98
CA LEU A 874 -26.61 -7.75 -8.32
C LEU A 874 -25.67 -6.54 -8.19
N VAL A 875 -26.18 -5.34 -8.47
CA VAL A 875 -25.40 -4.10 -8.36
C VAL A 875 -25.47 -3.46 -6.97
N LEU A 876 -26.35 -3.92 -6.06
CA LEU A 876 -26.54 -3.35 -4.71
C LEU A 876 -25.23 -3.12 -3.93
N PRO A 877 -24.26 -4.05 -3.91
CA PRO A 877 -23.01 -3.80 -3.20
C PRO A 877 -22.27 -2.56 -3.71
N ILE A 878 -22.34 -2.28 -5.02
CA ILE A 878 -21.60 -1.23 -5.71
C ILE A 878 -22.43 0.06 -5.87
N ALA A 879 -23.70 0.00 -6.28
CA ALA A 879 -24.59 1.15 -6.48
C ALA A 879 -25.84 1.07 -5.58
N PRO A 880 -25.69 1.28 -4.27
CA PRO A 880 -26.78 1.03 -3.33
C PRO A 880 -27.95 1.99 -3.47
N HIS A 881 -27.74 3.24 -3.91
CA HIS A 881 -28.81 4.23 -3.98
C HIS A 881 -29.73 3.98 -5.18
N PHE A 882 -29.14 3.65 -6.33
CA PHE A 882 -29.83 3.14 -7.52
C PHE A 882 -30.64 1.89 -7.16
N SER A 883 -30.02 0.90 -6.50
CA SER A 883 -30.71 -0.33 -6.11
C SER A 883 -31.87 -0.06 -5.15
N GLU A 884 -31.71 0.84 -4.19
CA GLU A 884 -32.77 1.24 -3.26
C GLU A 884 -33.94 1.91 -4.00
N HIS A 885 -33.63 2.77 -4.99
CA HIS A 885 -34.64 3.40 -5.82
C HIS A 885 -35.45 2.38 -6.63
N ILE A 886 -34.76 1.48 -7.36
CA ILE A 886 -35.44 0.45 -8.15
C ILE A 886 -36.28 -0.46 -7.24
N TRP A 887 -35.77 -0.82 -6.07
CA TRP A 887 -36.46 -1.70 -5.13
C TRP A 887 -37.73 -1.07 -4.54
N LYS A 888 -37.61 0.13 -3.97
CA LYS A 888 -38.73 0.77 -3.26
C LYS A 888 -39.70 1.49 -4.20
N HIS A 889 -39.17 2.24 -5.16
CA HIS A 889 -40.01 3.06 -6.04
C HIS A 889 -40.54 2.27 -7.23
N VAL A 890 -39.65 1.58 -7.95
CA VAL A 890 -40.04 0.91 -9.21
C VAL A 890 -40.73 -0.43 -8.94
N LEU A 891 -40.17 -1.28 -8.07
CA LEU A 891 -40.76 -2.58 -7.73
C LEU A 891 -41.86 -2.47 -6.67
N GLY A 892 -41.88 -1.41 -5.86
CA GLY A 892 -42.91 -1.18 -4.84
C GLY A 892 -42.69 -1.94 -3.54
N GLU A 893 -41.46 -2.38 -3.27
CA GLU A 893 -41.12 -3.11 -2.05
C GLU A 893 -41.14 -2.18 -0.82
N SER A 894 -41.70 -2.66 0.29
CA SER A 894 -41.85 -1.87 1.51
C SER A 894 -40.56 -1.77 2.32
N ALA A 895 -39.80 -2.87 2.39
CA ALA A 895 -38.53 -2.96 3.09
C ALA A 895 -37.37 -2.41 2.25
N SER A 896 -36.33 -1.92 2.92
CA SER A 896 -35.09 -1.49 2.25
C SER A 896 -34.42 -2.66 1.53
N VAL A 897 -33.83 -2.38 0.36
CA VAL A 897 -33.05 -3.39 -0.39
C VAL A 897 -31.81 -3.85 0.38
N GLN A 898 -31.33 -3.07 1.36
CA GLN A 898 -30.22 -3.42 2.25
C GLN A 898 -30.51 -4.64 3.14
N ASN A 899 -31.76 -5.09 3.20
CA ASN A 899 -32.21 -6.29 3.90
C ASN A 899 -32.58 -7.44 2.94
N ALA A 900 -32.46 -7.23 1.63
CA ALA A 900 -32.75 -8.25 0.63
C ALA A 900 -31.61 -9.28 0.57
N LEU A 901 -31.98 -10.55 0.43
CA LEU A 901 -31.01 -11.63 0.26
C LEU A 901 -30.53 -11.73 -1.19
N TRP A 902 -29.37 -12.35 -1.36
CA TRP A 902 -28.80 -12.67 -2.67
C TRP A 902 -29.82 -13.48 -3.49
N PRO A 903 -30.07 -13.15 -4.76
CA PRO A 903 -31.04 -13.87 -5.58
C PRO A 903 -30.65 -15.35 -5.63
N ALA A 904 -31.62 -16.23 -5.37
CA ALA A 904 -31.35 -17.67 -5.33
C ALA A 904 -30.69 -18.10 -6.65
N PRO A 905 -29.58 -18.89 -6.58
CA PRO A 905 -29.00 -19.43 -7.79
C PRO A 905 -30.08 -20.27 -8.48
N PRO A 906 -30.24 -20.12 -9.79
CA PRO A 906 -31.21 -20.88 -10.56
C PRO A 906 -30.91 -22.38 -10.48
N ALA A 907 -31.92 -23.22 -10.71
CA ALA A 907 -31.70 -24.64 -11.01
C ALA A 907 -30.73 -24.76 -12.21
N GLU A 908 -29.95 -25.85 -12.26
CA GLU A 908 -28.83 -26.08 -13.18
C GLU A 908 -28.89 -25.30 -14.50
N LEU A 909 -27.81 -24.56 -14.81
CA LEU A 909 -27.68 -23.79 -16.04
C LEU A 909 -27.74 -24.71 -17.27
N ASP A 910 -28.61 -24.40 -18.22
CA ASP A 910 -28.67 -25.07 -19.51
C ASP A 910 -27.56 -24.56 -20.44
N GLN A 911 -26.40 -25.20 -20.33
CA GLN A 911 -25.22 -24.90 -21.14
C GLN A 911 -25.48 -25.08 -22.65
N ALA A 912 -26.41 -25.96 -23.05
CA ALA A 912 -26.75 -26.14 -24.45
C ALA A 912 -27.52 -24.93 -24.99
N THR A 913 -28.47 -24.40 -24.22
CA THR A 913 -29.20 -23.18 -24.57
C THR A 913 -28.29 -21.96 -24.65
N LEU A 914 -27.41 -21.76 -23.65
CA LEU A 914 -26.42 -20.66 -23.65
C LEU A 914 -25.44 -20.78 -24.83
N GLY A 915 -24.93 -21.98 -25.09
CA GLY A 915 -24.04 -22.26 -26.22
C GLY A 915 -24.71 -21.98 -27.57
N ALA A 916 -25.97 -22.39 -27.74
CA ALA A 916 -26.76 -22.11 -28.93
C ALA A 916 -27.00 -20.60 -29.13
N ALA A 917 -27.32 -19.87 -28.06
CA ALA A 917 -27.50 -18.42 -28.10
C ALA A 917 -26.21 -17.69 -28.51
N ALA A 918 -25.08 -18.06 -27.91
CA ALA A 918 -23.77 -17.52 -28.26
C ALA A 918 -23.41 -17.80 -29.74
N TYR A 919 -23.68 -19.01 -30.22
CA TYR A 919 -23.49 -19.37 -31.61
C TYR A 919 -24.34 -18.51 -32.55
N MET A 920 -25.64 -18.36 -32.29
CA MET A 920 -26.54 -17.53 -33.09
C MET A 920 -26.10 -16.06 -33.14
N ARG A 921 -25.70 -15.48 -32.01
CA ARG A 921 -25.16 -14.10 -31.95
C ARG A 921 -23.88 -13.98 -32.78
N GLY A 922 -22.99 -14.96 -32.68
CA GLY A 922 -21.74 -15.01 -33.46
C GLY A 922 -21.98 -15.09 -34.97
N ILE A 923 -22.94 -15.91 -35.42
CA ILE A 923 -23.33 -16.00 -36.83
C ILE A 923 -23.99 -14.70 -37.30
N THR A 924 -24.90 -14.13 -36.50
CA THR A 924 -25.56 -12.86 -36.82
C THR A 924 -24.55 -11.73 -37.02
N LYS A 925 -23.57 -11.62 -36.11
CA LYS A 925 -22.46 -10.67 -36.24
C LYS A 925 -21.66 -10.92 -37.52
N THR A 926 -21.28 -12.17 -37.79
CA THR A 926 -20.52 -12.54 -38.99
C THR A 926 -21.26 -12.15 -40.27
N ILE A 927 -22.58 -12.38 -40.34
CA ILE A 927 -23.41 -11.99 -41.47
C ILE A 927 -23.48 -10.48 -41.62
N ARG A 928 -23.70 -9.74 -40.52
CA ARG A 928 -23.74 -8.26 -40.52
C ARG A 928 -22.40 -7.67 -40.97
N ASP A 929 -21.28 -8.19 -40.47
CA ASP A 929 -19.93 -7.77 -40.86
C ASP A 929 -19.65 -8.05 -42.34
N ALA A 930 -20.07 -9.22 -42.84
CA ALA A 930 -19.96 -9.56 -44.25
C ALA A 930 -20.82 -8.63 -45.13
N ASP A 931 -22.05 -8.32 -44.73
CA ASP A 931 -22.93 -7.39 -45.45
C ASP A 931 -22.34 -5.97 -45.47
N LEU A 932 -21.83 -5.46 -44.33
CA LEU A 932 -21.13 -4.17 -44.25
C LEU A 932 -19.88 -4.14 -45.14
N ALA A 933 -19.11 -5.23 -45.19
CA ALA A 933 -17.94 -5.34 -46.06
C ALA A 933 -18.34 -5.34 -47.55
N LEU A 934 -19.43 -6.02 -47.91
CA LEU A 934 -20.01 -6.01 -49.27
C LEU A 934 -20.53 -4.61 -49.63
N GLN A 935 -21.22 -3.93 -48.71
CA GLN A 935 -21.69 -2.57 -48.91
C GLN A 935 -20.53 -1.60 -49.11
N LYS A 936 -19.45 -1.67 -48.30
CA LYS A 936 -18.23 -0.88 -48.50
C LYS A 936 -17.53 -1.18 -49.83
N ARG A 937 -17.55 -2.42 -50.30
CA ARG A 937 -17.03 -2.82 -51.63
C ARG A 937 -17.90 -2.30 -52.77
N SER A 938 -19.23 -2.29 -52.59
CA SER A 938 -20.18 -1.75 -53.56
C SER A 938 -20.17 -0.21 -53.63
N GLY A 939 -19.90 0.47 -52.52
CA GLY A 939 -19.76 1.94 -52.45
C GLY A 939 -18.53 2.50 -53.17
N LYS A 940 -17.53 1.66 -53.50
CA LYS A 940 -16.36 2.04 -54.31
C LYS A 940 -16.53 1.85 -55.82
N LYS A 941 -17.63 1.27 -56.31
CA LYS A 941 -17.93 1.17 -57.75
C LYS A 941 -19.23 1.89 -58.06
N GLY A 942 -19.11 3.02 -58.77
CA GLY A 942 -20.20 3.92 -59.09
C GLY A 942 -21.40 3.27 -59.79
N ARG A 943 -22.55 3.91 -59.58
CA ARG A 943 -23.80 3.84 -60.36
C ARG A 943 -23.60 3.32 -61.80
N ARG A 944 -23.96 2.05 -62.04
CA ARG A 944 -24.75 1.61 -63.21
C ARG A 944 -25.08 0.11 -63.12
N GLY A 945 -26.37 -0.18 -62.90
CA GLY A 945 -27.10 -1.35 -63.39
C GLY A 945 -26.70 -2.75 -62.92
N ARG A 946 -27.48 -3.32 -61.97
CA ARG A 946 -28.28 -4.56 -62.19
C ARG A 946 -28.91 -5.03 -60.88
N ARG A 947 -30.25 -5.05 -60.86
CA ARG A 947 -31.10 -5.50 -59.75
C ARG A 947 -31.38 -7.03 -59.80
N ALA A 948 -30.52 -7.82 -60.46
CA ALA A 948 -30.79 -9.23 -60.76
C ALA A 948 -29.69 -10.24 -60.36
N SER A 949 -28.54 -9.83 -59.81
CA SER A 949 -27.47 -10.77 -59.41
C SER A 949 -27.30 -10.98 -57.90
N ILE A 950 -28.08 -10.28 -57.07
CA ILE A 950 -27.91 -10.32 -55.60
C ILE A 950 -28.60 -11.55 -54.98
N ALA A 951 -29.60 -12.13 -55.65
CA ALA A 951 -30.32 -13.31 -55.14
C ALA A 951 -29.52 -14.62 -55.29
N SER A 952 -28.76 -14.80 -56.39
CA SER A 952 -28.00 -16.05 -56.60
C SER A 952 -26.72 -16.12 -55.76
N GLN A 953 -26.06 -14.98 -55.52
CA GLN A 953 -24.85 -14.94 -54.67
C GLN A 953 -25.16 -15.10 -53.17
N ARG A 954 -26.37 -14.75 -52.72
CA ARG A 954 -26.80 -15.01 -51.33
C ARG A 954 -27.04 -16.50 -51.06
N SER A 955 -27.51 -17.29 -52.04
CA SER A 955 -27.75 -18.73 -51.83
C SER A 955 -26.44 -19.54 -51.83
N GLU A 956 -25.47 -19.19 -52.66
CA GLU A 956 -24.17 -19.89 -52.70
C GLU A 956 -23.36 -19.68 -51.40
N ILE A 957 -23.33 -18.47 -50.85
CA ILE A 957 -22.59 -18.19 -49.61
C ILE A 957 -23.26 -18.83 -48.37
N CYS A 958 -24.60 -18.85 -48.30
CA CYS A 958 -25.31 -19.63 -47.27
C CYS A 958 -25.01 -21.13 -47.37
N ALA A 959 -24.91 -21.68 -48.59
CA ALA A 959 -24.58 -23.09 -48.81
C ALA A 959 -23.11 -23.43 -48.46
N ASP A 960 -22.18 -22.48 -48.64
CA ASP A 960 -20.77 -22.66 -48.30
C ASP A 960 -20.50 -22.50 -46.80
N ILE A 961 -21.22 -21.61 -46.11
CA ILE A 961 -21.15 -21.48 -44.64
C ILE A 961 -21.74 -22.72 -43.96
N CYS A 962 -22.85 -23.28 -44.47
CA CYS A 962 -23.40 -24.54 -43.97
C CYS A 962 -22.48 -25.75 -44.21
N ARG A 963 -21.70 -25.76 -45.30
CA ARG A 963 -20.75 -26.84 -45.60
C ARG A 963 -19.45 -26.79 -44.80
N ALA A 964 -19.03 -25.61 -44.34
CA ALA A 964 -17.73 -25.43 -43.68
C ALA A 964 -17.70 -25.75 -42.17
N LYS A 965 -18.86 -25.98 -41.49
CA LYS A 965 -18.90 -26.04 -40.02
C LYS A 965 -19.85 -27.06 -39.36
N VAL A 966 -20.22 -28.16 -40.04
CA VAL A 966 -20.97 -29.26 -39.38
C VAL A 966 -20.08 -30.49 -39.19
N PRO A 967 -19.63 -30.82 -37.97
CA PRO A 967 -19.12 -32.15 -37.66
C PRO A 967 -20.30 -33.14 -37.62
N ARG A 968 -20.16 -34.28 -38.31
CA ARG A 968 -21.11 -35.38 -38.26
C ARG A 968 -21.26 -35.90 -36.82
N MET A 969 -22.43 -35.71 -36.23
CA MET A 969 -22.91 -36.50 -35.08
C MET A 969 -24.34 -36.93 -35.39
N ALA A 970 -24.51 -38.18 -35.85
CA ALA A 970 -25.71 -39.01 -35.67
C ALA A 970 -25.54 -40.31 -36.49
N ASP A 971 -24.96 -41.34 -35.87
CA ASP A 971 -25.31 -42.73 -36.19
C ASP A 971 -25.81 -43.36 -34.89
N GLY A 972 -27.13 -43.54 -34.82
CA GLY A 972 -27.80 -44.14 -33.67
C GLY A 972 -29.29 -43.79 -33.63
N LEU A 973 -30.11 -44.76 -34.05
CA LEU A 973 -31.58 -44.81 -33.96
C LEU A 973 -32.37 -44.00 -34.99
N CYS A 974 -32.75 -44.65 -36.10
CA CYS A 974 -34.19 -44.77 -36.38
C CYS A 974 -34.49 -46.02 -37.22
N TRP A 975 -35.22 -46.94 -36.58
CA TRP A 975 -35.82 -48.12 -37.17
C TRP A 975 -37.14 -47.73 -37.88
N ARG A 976 -37.48 -48.48 -38.94
CA ARG A 976 -38.80 -48.63 -39.61
C ARG A 976 -39.17 -47.64 -40.73
N ARG A 977 -39.04 -48.18 -41.95
CA ARG A 977 -40.10 -48.84 -42.76
C ARG A 977 -40.37 -48.20 -44.14
N ARG A 978 -40.23 -49.09 -45.14
CA ARG A 978 -40.85 -49.15 -46.49
C ARG A 978 -40.28 -48.15 -47.48
N GLY A 979 -39.48 -48.57 -48.44
CA GLY A 979 -39.85 -49.43 -49.60
C GLY A 979 -39.69 -48.51 -50.81
N THR A 980 -38.91 -48.78 -51.85
CA THR A 980 -38.95 -49.93 -52.75
C THR A 980 -37.73 -49.89 -53.68
N LEU A 981 -37.13 -51.05 -53.94
CA LEU A 981 -36.66 -51.57 -55.24
C LEU A 981 -36.05 -50.57 -56.25
N GLU A 982 -34.76 -50.72 -56.61
CA GLU A 982 -34.30 -51.63 -57.67
C GLU A 982 -32.77 -51.53 -57.93
N ARG A 983 -32.15 -52.72 -58.00
CA ARG A 983 -31.08 -53.18 -58.92
C ARG A 983 -29.70 -52.47 -58.96
N GLY A 984 -28.67 -53.26 -58.62
CA GLY A 984 -27.64 -53.57 -59.64
C GLY A 984 -26.16 -53.54 -59.24
N CYS A 985 -25.64 -54.73 -58.92
CA CYS A 985 -24.28 -55.24 -59.26
C CYS A 985 -23.00 -54.77 -58.52
N CYS A 986 -22.62 -55.55 -57.50
CA CYS A 986 -21.47 -56.48 -57.46
C CYS A 986 -20.06 -55.99 -57.89
N LYS A 987 -19.08 -55.95 -56.96
CA LYS A 987 -18.01 -56.98 -56.83
C LYS A 987 -17.05 -56.75 -55.66
N ARG A 988 -16.66 -57.88 -55.06
CA ARG A 988 -15.74 -58.15 -53.94
C ARG A 988 -14.28 -57.79 -54.22
N ARG A 989 -13.48 -57.57 -53.15
CA ARG A 989 -12.33 -58.43 -52.73
C ARG A 989 -11.52 -57.78 -51.58
N GLY A 990 -11.13 -58.60 -50.59
CA GLY A 990 -9.78 -58.53 -49.99
C GLY A 990 -9.65 -58.16 -48.51
N GLU A 991 -9.95 -59.12 -47.63
CA GLU A 991 -9.25 -59.42 -46.35
C GLU A 991 -7.71 -59.55 -46.57
N ALA A 992 -6.78 -59.49 -45.61
CA ALA A 992 -6.74 -59.37 -44.14
C ALA A 992 -5.26 -59.19 -43.69
N GLU A 993 -5.08 -58.86 -42.40
CA GLU A 993 -3.92 -59.15 -41.50
C GLU A 993 -2.58 -58.46 -41.81
N GLU A 994 -1.71 -58.05 -40.88
CA GLU A 994 -1.42 -58.36 -39.46
C GLU A 994 -0.43 -57.26 -38.98
N SER A 995 -0.44 -56.70 -37.76
CA SER A 995 0.32 -57.18 -36.58
C SER A 995 0.66 -55.97 -35.66
N PRO A 996 0.88 -56.13 -34.34
CA PRO A 996 0.55 -55.12 -33.33
C PRO A 996 1.73 -54.45 -32.60
N ARG A 997 1.34 -53.46 -31.80
CA ARG A 997 2.10 -52.68 -30.81
C ARG A 997 2.71 -53.53 -29.68
N ARG A 998 3.77 -53.00 -29.09
CA ARG A 998 3.69 -52.48 -27.72
C ARG A 998 4.01 -51.00 -27.72
#